data_AF-A0A954R3P9-F1
#
_entry.id   AF-A0A954R3P9-F1
#
_cell.length_a   1.000
_cell.length_b   1.000
_cell.length_c   1.000
_cell.angle_alpha   90.00
_cell.angle_beta   90.00
_cell.angle_gamma   90.00
#
_symmetry.space_group_name_H-M   'P 1'
#
loop_
_entity.id
_entity.type
_entity.pdbx_description
1 polymer ?
#
loop_
_entity_poly.entity_id
_entity_poly.type
_entity_poly.pdbx_seq_one_letter_code
_entity_poly.pdbx_strand_id
1 'polypeptide(L)'
;MGSSKSKSKSNKKAELERRARQRSARKGTVPATAAAILQASTAWELKPKPLADEPLHDVAVFARSSREQLPAELQTQATAVAEALELLRQGADAQALDILKDIPRSSPFADWRLFVRGLVAFYAADTTAARQAWGRLDPTRRPARIAAVLLKAETDSPLFADGQQPSVKRIESARQLRRREHILAAARNIASASARDSETKFTVAQAKQLVPFRDEYRGQDPEFVNRFGQACVRLAACQENPDAFDMLVPQVPGPAHDPHWNLENFKYALNFSDSEEWVEEAADDYLKQDLTKSSAPEPVKQALASLLRMTQARYLVDQQSSAIDPFGFMSAGGTDYKSIEKLLGEAIKLYPANRIAHLRLLELLQEQLDDYGTSTAEKKKIGQRVVPAKAAFVKAFPSEVEATLWLIDHYFDEDKLSEADKLVIQLSSYRLEDPRAKALPWKLSLRRAMYCSGRKTQLAQVPAALDEAAASWPAWLRQDWLPFLRAALALRQGDRTAFDELDAAARAACSATPLLADCMTFAAVQQMNVPSAQLKPFRQIVEQHIAAADKTPLEELFELGDFWWDLSRTGLRHKGYRLQASKIGKVLLSRLKNGEAFQVTSHFEGACCWLAEHSFWYSRFEFKAPEWLAPHLAEHPRIAAGIVSAVLRFGLVIWRLANFQSLIEQIDLAAKQERDPYYRHTMATTVSEARQSLADFEARQRLSPFAALGDMFVDDDDDYDEPCDCPSCRAERAREEAASGSSGGSGSRSSRSLFTSFDDDDDDDDDDDDDEDWDDG
;
A
#
# COMPACT_ATOMS: atom_id res chain seq x y z
N MET A 1 -30.36 -36.64 -3.77
CA MET A 1 -28.89 -36.57 -3.89
C MET A 1 -28.26 -35.97 -2.62
N GLY A 2 -28.32 -36.67 -1.47
CA GLY A 2 -27.81 -36.14 -0.18
C GLY A 2 -26.78 -37.03 0.54
N SER A 3 -26.35 -38.14 -0.07
CA SER A 3 -25.59 -39.19 0.61
C SER A 3 -24.06 -39.09 0.45
N SER A 4 -23.53 -38.41 -0.59
CA SER A 4 -22.07 -38.35 -0.82
C SER A 4 -21.36 -37.32 0.08
N LYS A 5 -22.00 -36.17 0.39
CA LYS A 5 -21.41 -35.14 1.27
C LYS A 5 -21.24 -35.63 2.71
N SER A 6 -22.12 -36.51 3.20
CA SER A 6 -22.03 -37.08 4.55
C SER A 6 -20.84 -38.05 4.70
N LYS A 7 -20.61 -38.92 3.70
CA LYS A 7 -19.45 -39.84 3.69
C LYS A 7 -18.11 -39.11 3.60
N SER A 8 -18.03 -38.03 2.82
CA SER A 8 -16.81 -37.23 2.73
C SER A 8 -16.43 -36.56 4.06
N LYS A 9 -17.41 -35.95 4.76
CA LYS A 9 -17.18 -35.34 6.08
C LYS A 9 -16.77 -36.35 7.15
N SER A 10 -17.34 -37.55 7.14
CA SER A 10 -16.99 -38.63 8.09
C SER A 10 -15.55 -39.14 7.88
N ASN A 11 -15.11 -39.30 6.64
CA ASN A 11 -13.75 -39.76 6.34
C ASN A 11 -12.71 -38.69 6.69
N LYS A 12 -13.00 -37.41 6.43
CA LYS A 12 -12.10 -36.29 6.77
C LYS A 12 -11.92 -36.17 8.30
N LYS A 13 -12.99 -36.38 9.09
CA LYS A 13 -12.92 -36.38 10.57
C LYS A 13 -12.10 -37.55 11.13
N ALA A 14 -12.27 -38.75 10.58
CA ALA A 14 -11.51 -39.93 11.02
C ALA A 14 -10.00 -39.81 10.70
N GLU A 15 -9.66 -39.20 9.56
CA GLU A 15 -8.27 -38.92 9.18
C GLU A 15 -7.62 -37.89 10.12
N LEU A 16 -8.36 -36.84 10.50
CA LEU A 16 -7.91 -35.82 11.46
C LEU A 16 -7.68 -36.39 12.87
N GLU A 17 -8.59 -37.24 13.37
CA GLU A 17 -8.42 -37.89 14.67
C GLU A 17 -7.22 -38.86 14.68
N ARG A 18 -6.95 -39.54 13.55
CA ARG A 18 -5.76 -40.39 13.38
C ARG A 18 -4.47 -39.56 13.42
N ARG A 19 -4.44 -38.40 12.77
CA ARG A 19 -3.30 -37.46 12.77
C ARG A 19 -3.04 -36.86 14.16
N ALA A 20 -4.09 -36.50 14.90
CA ALA A 20 -3.98 -35.99 16.27
C ALA A 20 -3.36 -37.03 17.23
N ARG A 21 -3.74 -38.30 17.11
CA ARG A 21 -3.17 -39.39 17.92
C ARG A 21 -1.69 -39.64 17.61
N GLN A 22 -1.28 -39.62 16.34
CA GLN A 22 0.12 -39.77 15.95
C GLN A 22 1.01 -38.61 16.42
N ARG A 23 0.47 -37.38 16.49
CA ARG A 23 1.18 -36.19 17.00
C ARG A 23 1.44 -36.25 18.51
N SER A 24 0.50 -36.80 19.30
CA SER A 24 0.66 -36.90 20.76
C SER A 24 1.77 -37.88 21.21
N ALA A 25 2.11 -38.87 20.37
CA ALA A 25 3.09 -39.91 20.69
C ALA A 25 4.56 -39.49 20.50
N ARG A 26 4.85 -38.29 19.99
CA ARG A 26 6.22 -37.85 19.61
C ARG A 26 6.74 -36.64 20.42
N LYS A 27 6.44 -36.57 21.72
CA LYS A 27 7.11 -35.63 22.64
C LYS A 27 8.52 -36.14 22.98
N GLY A 28 9.48 -35.86 22.10
CA GLY A 28 10.91 -36.01 22.36
C GLY A 28 11.52 -34.70 22.87
N THR A 29 12.38 -34.82 23.87
CA THR A 29 13.13 -33.78 24.58
C THR A 29 14.05 -32.99 23.65
N VAL A 30 14.06 -31.66 23.79
CA VAL A 30 15.00 -30.75 23.11
C VAL A 30 16.35 -30.78 23.84
N PRO A 31 17.49 -31.06 23.17
CA PRO A 31 18.79 -30.80 23.78
C PRO A 31 19.34 -29.40 23.41
N ALA A 32 19.92 -28.79 24.44
CA ALA A 32 20.86 -27.66 24.51
C ALA A 32 21.89 -27.55 23.36
N THR A 33 22.52 -26.41 23.03
CA THR A 33 22.48 -25.00 23.46
C THR A 33 23.20 -24.20 22.36
N ALA A 34 22.77 -22.96 22.11
CA ALA A 34 23.33 -22.04 21.10
C ALA A 34 24.85 -21.79 21.18
N ALA A 35 25.50 -22.15 22.30
CA ALA A 35 26.95 -22.07 22.46
C ALA A 35 27.73 -23.06 21.57
N ALA A 36 27.18 -24.26 21.31
CA ALA A 36 27.78 -25.22 20.37
C ALA A 36 27.68 -24.73 18.91
N ILE A 37 26.61 -23.98 18.61
CA ILE A 37 26.33 -23.39 17.30
C ILE A 37 27.36 -22.29 16.96
N LEU A 38 27.71 -21.44 17.92
CA LEU A 38 28.70 -20.37 17.72
C LEU A 38 30.15 -20.88 17.56
N GLN A 39 30.50 -21.99 18.21
CA GLN A 39 31.82 -22.63 18.08
C GLN A 39 31.99 -23.36 16.74
N ALA A 40 30.90 -23.86 16.13
CA ALA A 40 30.95 -24.51 14.83
C ALA A 40 31.02 -23.52 13.65
N SER A 41 30.40 -22.32 13.77
CA SER A 41 30.44 -21.30 12.71
C SER A 41 31.78 -20.53 12.66
N THR A 42 32.40 -20.29 13.81
CA THR A 42 33.72 -19.62 13.91
C THR A 42 34.88 -20.44 13.31
N ALA A 43 34.70 -21.73 13.08
CA ALA A 43 35.69 -22.57 12.40
C ALA A 43 35.88 -22.24 10.91
N TRP A 44 34.94 -21.53 10.27
CA TRP A 44 34.96 -21.22 8.83
C TRP A 44 35.78 -19.99 8.44
N GLU A 45 36.14 -19.13 9.38
CA GLU A 45 36.99 -17.96 9.14
C GLU A 45 38.48 -18.22 9.41
N LEU A 46 38.87 -19.48 9.60
CA LEU A 46 40.25 -19.86 9.86
C LEU A 46 41.09 -19.75 8.59
N LYS A 47 41.75 -18.60 8.40
CA LYS A 47 42.82 -18.46 7.41
C LYS A 47 43.93 -19.49 7.70
N PRO A 48 44.36 -20.29 6.72
CA PRO A 48 45.42 -21.27 6.92
C PRO A 48 46.70 -20.55 7.37
N LYS A 49 47.17 -20.86 8.57
CA LYS A 49 48.40 -20.27 9.12
C LYS A 49 49.61 -21.06 8.63
N PRO A 50 50.61 -20.41 8.02
CA PRO A 50 51.82 -21.10 7.60
C PRO A 50 52.64 -21.56 8.82
N LEU A 51 53.40 -22.65 8.68
CA LEU A 51 54.45 -22.98 9.65
C LEU A 51 55.65 -22.03 9.47
N ALA A 52 56.45 -21.86 10.53
CA ALA A 52 57.57 -20.93 10.53
C ALA A 52 58.64 -21.25 9.45
N ASP A 53 58.75 -22.53 9.10
CA ASP A 53 59.68 -23.11 8.14
C ASP A 53 58.97 -23.60 6.86
N GLU A 54 57.72 -23.20 6.63
CA GLU A 54 56.97 -23.66 5.47
C GLU A 54 57.50 -23.03 4.17
N PRO A 55 57.78 -23.84 3.13
CA PRO A 55 58.29 -23.30 1.88
C PRO A 55 57.33 -22.27 1.26
N LEU A 56 57.88 -21.19 0.71
CA LEU A 56 57.09 -20.08 0.14
C LEU A 56 56.07 -20.56 -0.91
N HIS A 57 56.41 -21.59 -1.69
CA HIS A 57 55.52 -22.20 -2.68
C HIS A 57 54.28 -22.87 -2.05
N ASP A 58 54.39 -23.47 -0.86
CA ASP A 58 53.23 -24.07 -0.14
C ASP A 58 52.32 -23.01 0.49
N VAL A 59 52.89 -21.85 0.87
CA VAL A 59 52.13 -20.72 1.41
C VAL A 59 51.38 -19.98 0.30
N ALA A 60 52.00 -19.84 -0.87
CA ALA A 60 51.45 -19.15 -2.05
C ALA A 60 50.15 -19.75 -2.61
N VAL A 61 49.85 -21.02 -2.31
CA VAL A 61 48.56 -21.64 -2.68
C VAL A 61 47.41 -20.93 -1.99
N PHE A 62 47.57 -20.53 -0.71
CA PHE A 62 46.47 -19.98 0.11
C PHE A 62 46.63 -18.49 0.45
N ALA A 63 47.79 -17.89 0.22
CA ALA A 63 48.05 -16.48 0.48
C ALA A 63 48.46 -15.74 -0.81
N ARG A 64 47.60 -14.82 -1.27
CA ARG A 64 47.85 -14.01 -2.47
C ARG A 64 49.15 -13.21 -2.38
N SER A 65 49.44 -12.62 -1.22
CA SER A 65 50.67 -11.86 -0.99
C SER A 65 51.94 -12.71 -1.14
N SER A 66 51.90 -13.98 -0.73
CA SER A 66 53.03 -14.91 -0.92
C SER A 66 53.13 -15.39 -2.36
N ARG A 67 52.01 -15.43 -3.09
CA ARG A 67 51.98 -15.77 -4.52
C ARG A 67 52.66 -14.69 -5.36
N GLU A 68 52.41 -13.43 -5.06
CA GLU A 68 52.99 -12.27 -5.78
C GLU A 68 54.52 -12.19 -5.65
N GLN A 69 55.11 -12.88 -4.65
CA GLN A 69 56.56 -12.96 -4.44
C GLN A 69 57.25 -14.05 -5.28
N LEU A 70 56.49 -14.92 -5.95
CA LEU A 70 57.04 -15.98 -6.79
C LEU A 70 57.37 -15.47 -8.21
N PRO A 71 58.29 -16.12 -8.95
CA PRO A 71 58.44 -15.90 -10.39
C PRO A 71 57.12 -16.12 -11.15
N ALA A 72 56.87 -15.35 -12.22
CA ALA A 72 55.59 -15.34 -12.94
C ALA A 72 55.08 -16.74 -13.33
N GLU A 73 55.97 -17.62 -13.81
CA GLU A 73 55.63 -19.01 -14.15
C GLU A 73 55.08 -19.80 -12.95
N LEU A 74 55.70 -19.63 -11.77
CA LEU A 74 55.28 -20.26 -10.53
C LEU A 74 54.02 -19.60 -9.95
N GLN A 75 53.76 -18.32 -10.23
CA GLN A 75 52.50 -17.66 -9.86
C GLN A 75 51.31 -18.28 -10.59
N THR A 76 51.46 -18.55 -11.89
CA THR A 76 50.45 -19.22 -12.71
C THR A 76 50.15 -20.62 -12.18
N GLN A 77 51.19 -21.39 -11.86
CA GLN A 77 51.03 -22.75 -11.30
C GLN A 77 50.40 -22.73 -9.90
N ALA A 78 50.78 -21.78 -9.04
CA ALA A 78 50.15 -21.60 -7.72
C ALA A 78 48.66 -21.22 -7.83
N THR A 79 48.31 -20.38 -8.81
CA THR A 79 46.93 -20.00 -9.11
C THR A 79 46.13 -21.20 -9.61
N ALA A 80 46.69 -21.99 -10.54
CA ALA A 80 46.07 -23.21 -11.04
C ALA A 80 45.78 -24.23 -9.92
N VAL A 81 46.70 -24.39 -8.95
CA VAL A 81 46.44 -25.24 -7.76
C VAL A 81 45.32 -24.67 -6.89
N ALA A 82 45.31 -23.36 -6.63
CA ALA A 82 44.27 -22.73 -5.83
C ALA A 82 42.88 -22.86 -6.50
N GLU A 83 42.84 -22.66 -7.82
CA GLU A 83 41.63 -22.82 -8.63
C GLU A 83 41.18 -24.28 -8.70
N ALA A 84 42.09 -25.25 -8.84
CA ALA A 84 41.76 -26.67 -8.80
C ALA A 84 41.15 -27.08 -7.44
N LEU A 85 41.68 -26.57 -6.32
CA LEU A 85 41.10 -26.82 -5.00
C LEU A 85 39.70 -26.21 -4.85
N GLU A 86 39.46 -25.06 -5.49
CA GLU A 86 38.14 -24.42 -5.54
C GLU A 86 37.15 -25.18 -6.43
N LEU A 87 37.59 -25.68 -7.59
CA LEU A 87 36.80 -26.55 -8.46
C LEU A 87 36.44 -27.88 -7.76
N LEU A 88 37.38 -28.47 -7.01
CA LEU A 88 37.09 -29.63 -6.16
C LEU A 88 36.03 -29.33 -5.09
N ARG A 89 36.09 -28.15 -4.46
CA ARG A 89 35.09 -27.70 -3.49
C ARG A 89 33.68 -27.61 -4.11
N GLN A 90 33.61 -27.35 -5.41
CA GLN A 90 32.39 -27.28 -6.20
C GLN A 90 31.94 -28.64 -6.78
N GLY A 91 32.73 -29.70 -6.60
CA GLY A 91 32.48 -31.03 -7.16
C GLY A 91 32.84 -31.16 -8.65
N ALA A 92 33.62 -30.22 -9.21
CA ALA A 92 34.04 -30.22 -10.61
C ALA A 92 35.36 -30.99 -10.81
N ASP A 93 35.41 -32.25 -10.35
CA ASP A 93 36.64 -33.06 -10.24
C ASP A 93 37.43 -33.16 -11.55
N ALA A 94 36.74 -33.34 -12.68
CA ALA A 94 37.37 -33.45 -13.99
C ALA A 94 38.06 -32.15 -14.42
N GLN A 95 37.41 -31.00 -14.19
CA GLN A 95 37.96 -29.68 -14.50
C GLN A 95 39.14 -29.35 -13.58
N ALA A 96 39.03 -29.71 -12.30
CA ALA A 96 40.12 -29.56 -11.33
C ALA A 96 41.37 -30.36 -11.73
N LEU A 97 41.21 -31.55 -12.34
CA LEU A 97 42.34 -32.31 -12.86
C LEU A 97 42.88 -31.76 -14.18
N ASP A 98 42.01 -31.19 -15.03
CA ASP A 98 42.36 -30.61 -16.32
C ASP A 98 43.28 -29.41 -16.19
N ILE A 99 42.92 -28.45 -15.33
CA ILE A 99 43.71 -27.23 -15.10
C ILE A 99 45.12 -27.50 -14.55
N LEU A 100 45.34 -28.68 -13.95
CA LEU A 100 46.63 -29.08 -13.39
C LEU A 100 47.52 -29.84 -14.39
N LYS A 101 47.06 -30.10 -15.63
CA LYS A 101 47.82 -30.87 -16.63
C LYS A 101 49.14 -30.20 -17.01
N ASP A 102 49.14 -28.87 -17.07
CA ASP A 102 50.28 -28.06 -17.51
C ASP A 102 51.36 -27.87 -16.44
N ILE A 103 51.12 -28.32 -15.20
CA ILE A 103 52.14 -28.28 -14.15
C ILE A 103 53.18 -29.39 -14.41
N PRO A 104 54.45 -29.05 -14.71
CA PRO A 104 55.47 -30.03 -15.06
C PRO A 104 55.86 -30.87 -13.84
N ARG A 105 56.36 -32.09 -14.07
CA ARG A 105 56.77 -33.00 -12.97
C ARG A 105 57.92 -32.46 -12.12
N SER A 106 58.76 -31.58 -12.68
CA SER A 106 59.86 -30.92 -11.99
C SER A 106 59.45 -29.69 -11.18
N SER A 107 58.18 -29.23 -11.29
CA SER A 107 57.71 -28.06 -10.57
C SER A 107 57.59 -28.33 -9.06
N PRO A 108 57.86 -27.35 -8.19
CA PRO A 108 57.52 -27.43 -6.77
C PRO A 108 56.01 -27.64 -6.53
N PHE A 109 55.13 -27.33 -7.48
CA PHE A 109 53.69 -27.59 -7.38
C PHE A 109 53.27 -29.01 -7.81
N ALA A 110 54.22 -29.87 -8.23
CA ALA A 110 53.92 -31.25 -8.59
C ALA A 110 53.29 -32.06 -7.44
N ASP A 111 53.72 -31.81 -6.18
CA ASP A 111 53.12 -32.44 -4.99
C ASP A 111 51.69 -31.97 -4.73
N TRP A 112 51.40 -30.68 -4.95
CA TRP A 112 50.02 -30.18 -4.87
C TRP A 112 49.13 -30.82 -5.92
N ARG A 113 49.65 -31.04 -7.13
CA ARG A 113 48.92 -31.78 -8.18
C ARG A 113 48.65 -33.24 -7.78
N LEU A 114 49.64 -33.92 -7.20
CA LEU A 114 49.46 -35.29 -6.68
C LEU A 114 48.47 -35.32 -5.52
N PHE A 115 48.49 -34.30 -4.66
CA PHE A 115 47.57 -34.14 -3.55
C PHE A 115 46.14 -33.95 -4.03
N VAL A 116 45.89 -33.04 -4.99
CA VAL A 116 44.58 -32.83 -5.63
C VAL A 116 44.08 -34.11 -6.29
N ARG A 117 44.95 -34.84 -7.01
CA ARG A 117 44.58 -36.15 -7.58
C ARG A 117 44.17 -37.17 -6.52
N GLY A 118 44.89 -37.23 -5.42
CA GLY A 118 44.52 -38.10 -4.31
C GLY A 118 43.26 -37.63 -3.59
N LEU A 119 42.98 -36.32 -3.53
CA LEU A 119 41.71 -35.79 -2.99
C LEU A 119 40.51 -36.21 -3.84
N VAL A 120 40.60 -36.16 -5.16
CA VAL A 120 39.54 -36.68 -6.06
C VAL A 120 39.25 -38.15 -5.75
N ALA A 121 40.28 -38.99 -5.69
CA ALA A 121 40.13 -40.41 -5.36
C ALA A 121 39.57 -40.60 -3.94
N PHE A 122 40.01 -39.79 -2.98
CA PHE A 122 39.55 -39.84 -1.61
C PHE A 122 38.07 -39.47 -1.46
N TYR A 123 37.60 -38.45 -2.20
CA TYR A 123 36.18 -38.07 -2.24
C TYR A 123 35.30 -39.10 -2.97
N ALA A 124 35.87 -39.79 -3.96
CA ALA A 124 35.23 -40.96 -4.59
C ALA A 124 35.24 -42.23 -3.71
N ALA A 125 35.69 -42.14 -2.45
CA ALA A 125 35.89 -43.25 -1.52
C ALA A 125 36.88 -44.34 -2.00
N ASP A 126 37.68 -44.07 -3.03
CA ASP A 126 38.78 -44.94 -3.46
C ASP A 126 40.04 -44.64 -2.63
N THR A 127 40.00 -45.11 -1.38
CA THR A 127 41.11 -44.95 -0.43
C THR A 127 42.41 -45.60 -0.91
N THR A 128 42.34 -46.58 -1.82
CA THR A 128 43.53 -47.24 -2.37
C THR A 128 44.22 -46.34 -3.39
N ALA A 129 43.47 -45.79 -4.34
CA ALA A 129 44.01 -44.82 -5.31
C ALA A 129 44.48 -43.53 -4.61
N ALA A 130 43.75 -43.07 -3.58
CA ALA A 130 44.18 -41.93 -2.76
C ALA A 130 45.52 -42.22 -2.07
N ARG A 131 45.70 -43.39 -1.44
CA ARG A 131 46.98 -43.83 -0.84
C ARG A 131 48.11 -43.89 -1.87
N GLN A 132 47.85 -44.45 -3.05
CA GLN A 132 48.87 -44.55 -4.10
C GLN A 132 49.32 -43.17 -4.61
N ALA A 133 48.38 -42.23 -4.73
CA ALA A 133 48.69 -40.85 -5.10
C ALA A 133 49.46 -40.12 -3.99
N TRP A 134 49.00 -40.24 -2.74
CA TRP A 134 49.55 -39.54 -1.59
C TRP A 134 50.86 -40.13 -1.04
N GLY A 135 51.11 -41.43 -1.26
CA GLY A 135 52.38 -42.07 -0.88
C GLY A 135 53.59 -41.60 -1.69
N ARG A 136 53.37 -40.81 -2.76
CA ARG A 136 54.42 -40.18 -3.56
C ARG A 136 54.73 -38.74 -3.14
N LEU A 137 54.00 -38.20 -2.18
CA LEU A 137 54.22 -36.83 -1.70
C LEU A 137 55.45 -36.78 -0.79
N ASP A 138 56.20 -35.69 -0.85
CA ASP A 138 57.26 -35.42 0.11
C ASP A 138 56.68 -35.26 1.53
N PRO A 139 57.04 -36.13 2.50
CA PRO A 139 56.46 -36.14 3.84
C PRO A 139 56.71 -34.85 4.63
N THR A 140 57.72 -34.06 4.27
CA THR A 140 58.05 -32.79 4.94
C THR A 140 57.14 -31.65 4.50
N ARG A 141 56.49 -31.77 3.34
CA ARG A 141 55.71 -30.71 2.73
C ARG A 141 54.24 -30.66 3.16
N ARG A 142 53.61 -29.50 2.96
CA ARG A 142 52.21 -29.29 3.38
C ARG A 142 51.22 -30.30 2.81
N PRO A 143 51.25 -30.66 1.51
CA PRO A 143 50.27 -31.58 0.93
C PRO A 143 50.31 -32.95 1.59
N ALA A 144 51.51 -33.48 1.88
CA ALA A 144 51.68 -34.76 2.56
C ALA A 144 51.16 -34.71 4.01
N ARG A 145 51.40 -33.61 4.73
CA ARG A 145 50.89 -33.43 6.09
C ARG A 145 49.35 -33.39 6.12
N ILE A 146 48.72 -32.72 5.14
CA ILE A 146 47.25 -32.73 5.03
C ILE A 146 46.75 -34.13 4.71
N ALA A 147 47.32 -34.80 3.70
CA ALA A 147 46.96 -36.16 3.32
C ALA A 147 47.09 -37.17 4.48
N ALA A 148 48.16 -37.05 5.27
CA ALA A 148 48.38 -37.88 6.46
C ALA A 148 47.29 -37.70 7.52
N VAL A 149 46.84 -36.47 7.76
CA VAL A 149 45.71 -36.19 8.67
C VAL A 149 44.43 -36.82 8.13
N LEU A 150 44.15 -36.66 6.83
CA LEU A 150 42.93 -37.19 6.20
C LEU A 150 42.88 -38.73 6.21
N LEU A 151 43.97 -39.41 5.87
CA LEU A 151 43.99 -40.89 5.90
C LEU A 151 43.98 -41.47 7.31
N LYS A 152 44.61 -40.79 8.29
CA LYS A 152 44.54 -41.22 9.68
C LYS A 152 43.15 -41.01 10.26
N ALA A 153 42.46 -39.93 9.87
CA ALA A 153 41.05 -39.73 10.19
C ALA A 153 40.17 -40.85 9.65
N GLU A 154 40.52 -41.40 8.48
CA GLU A 154 39.71 -42.39 7.77
C GLU A 154 39.92 -43.84 8.19
N THR A 155 41.17 -44.26 8.29
CA THR A 155 41.50 -45.70 8.36
C THR A 155 42.18 -46.09 9.66
N ASP A 156 42.31 -45.14 10.59
CA ASP A 156 43.16 -45.22 11.81
C ASP A 156 44.61 -45.66 11.52
N SER A 157 44.99 -45.66 10.24
CA SER A 157 46.25 -46.21 9.75
C SER A 157 47.24 -45.07 9.44
N PRO A 158 48.50 -45.16 9.88
CA PRO A 158 49.52 -44.19 9.53
C PRO A 158 49.94 -44.33 8.06
N LEU A 159 50.00 -43.20 7.35
CA LEU A 159 50.43 -43.11 5.95
C LEU A 159 51.97 -43.17 5.81
N PHE A 160 52.68 -42.64 6.82
CA PHE A 160 54.15 -42.55 6.87
C PHE A 160 54.63 -43.12 8.20
N ALA A 161 55.61 -44.03 8.18
CA ALA A 161 56.12 -44.72 9.37
C ALA A 161 56.92 -43.81 10.32
N ASP A 162 57.60 -42.79 9.79
CA ASP A 162 58.55 -41.95 10.54
C ASP A 162 58.10 -40.48 10.69
N GLY A 163 56.84 -40.16 10.36
CA GLY A 163 56.31 -38.79 10.40
C GLY A 163 55.75 -38.37 11.76
N GLN A 164 55.87 -37.08 12.08
CA GLN A 164 55.25 -36.45 13.26
C GLN A 164 53.75 -36.74 13.29
N GLN A 165 53.29 -37.57 14.23
CA GLN A 165 51.89 -37.99 14.28
C GLN A 165 50.97 -36.76 14.47
N PRO A 166 49.89 -36.63 13.68
CA PRO A 166 48.98 -35.52 13.86
C PRO A 166 48.26 -35.65 15.21
N SER A 167 48.09 -34.52 15.90
CA SER A 167 47.39 -34.45 17.18
C SER A 167 45.96 -35.02 17.06
N VAL A 168 45.48 -35.70 18.12
CA VAL A 168 44.11 -36.24 18.21
C VAL A 168 43.06 -35.20 17.80
N LYS A 169 43.20 -33.95 18.25
CA LYS A 169 42.31 -32.84 17.89
C LYS A 169 42.20 -32.60 16.37
N ARG A 170 43.31 -32.69 15.63
CA ARG A 170 43.31 -32.52 14.15
C ARG A 170 42.64 -33.69 13.44
N ILE A 171 42.85 -34.91 13.94
CA ILE A 171 42.21 -36.11 13.41
C ILE A 171 40.69 -36.03 13.62
N GLU A 172 40.26 -35.60 14.81
CA GLU A 172 38.85 -35.44 15.15
C GLU A 172 38.17 -34.33 14.34
N SER A 173 38.84 -33.18 14.14
CA SER A 173 38.36 -32.13 13.23
C SER A 173 38.26 -32.62 11.78
N ALA A 174 39.22 -33.40 11.29
CA ALA A 174 39.17 -33.98 9.95
C ALA A 174 38.02 -34.98 9.79
N ARG A 175 37.75 -35.81 10.81
CA ARG A 175 36.56 -36.69 10.85
C ARG A 175 35.27 -35.89 10.79
N GLN A 176 35.18 -34.79 11.54
CA GLN A 176 34.00 -33.92 11.54
C GLN A 176 33.78 -33.26 10.17
N LEU A 177 34.85 -32.74 9.55
CA LEU A 177 34.79 -32.14 8.21
C LEU A 177 34.34 -33.17 7.16
N ARG A 178 34.86 -34.40 7.23
CA ARG A 178 34.48 -35.46 6.28
C ARG A 178 33.02 -35.87 6.42
N ARG A 179 32.54 -36.09 7.65
CA ARG A 179 31.11 -36.37 7.90
C ARG A 179 30.24 -35.26 7.29
N ARG A 180 30.65 -34.00 7.47
CA ARG A 180 29.93 -32.86 6.90
C ARG A 180 29.99 -32.81 5.36
N GLU A 181 31.11 -33.17 4.74
CA GLU A 181 31.20 -33.23 3.28
C GLU A 181 30.27 -34.28 2.68
N HIS A 182 30.15 -35.47 3.29
CA HIS A 182 29.17 -36.46 2.87
C HIS A 182 27.73 -35.92 2.95
N ILE A 183 27.41 -35.20 4.03
CA ILE A 183 26.12 -34.54 4.21
C ILE A 183 25.90 -33.47 3.12
N LEU A 184 26.91 -32.66 2.82
CA LEU A 184 26.85 -31.62 1.78
C LEU A 184 26.72 -32.21 0.38
N ALA A 185 27.43 -33.29 0.06
CA ALA A 185 27.33 -33.99 -1.21
C ALA A 185 25.92 -34.56 -1.42
N ALA A 186 25.36 -35.21 -0.40
CA ALA A 186 23.98 -35.69 -0.45
C ALA A 186 22.97 -34.54 -0.61
N ALA A 187 23.16 -33.42 0.09
CA ALA A 187 22.33 -32.23 -0.05
C ALA A 187 22.46 -31.59 -1.46
N ARG A 188 23.67 -31.54 -2.03
CA ARG A 188 23.91 -31.08 -3.40
C ARG A 188 23.20 -31.98 -4.41
N ASN A 189 23.26 -33.31 -4.24
CA ASN A 189 22.55 -34.24 -5.12
C ASN A 189 21.04 -34.01 -5.13
N ILE A 190 20.45 -33.70 -3.96
CA ILE A 190 19.04 -33.30 -3.86
C ILE A 190 18.82 -31.97 -4.60
N ALA A 191 19.65 -30.96 -4.33
CA ALA A 191 19.52 -29.65 -4.96
C ALA A 191 19.71 -29.68 -6.48
N SER A 192 20.61 -30.54 -6.98
CA SER A 192 20.97 -30.66 -8.39
C SER A 192 20.12 -31.67 -9.16
N ALA A 193 19.20 -32.38 -8.49
CA ALA A 193 18.25 -33.23 -9.18
C ALA A 193 17.34 -32.33 -10.03
N SER A 194 17.72 -32.17 -11.30
CA SER A 194 17.10 -31.22 -12.21
C SER A 194 15.59 -31.44 -12.29
N ALA A 195 14.84 -30.37 -12.07
CA ALA A 195 13.47 -30.34 -12.53
C ALA A 195 13.46 -30.50 -14.05
N ARG A 196 12.59 -31.37 -14.57
CA ARG A 196 12.36 -31.49 -16.02
C ARG A 196 11.68 -30.26 -16.61
N ASP A 197 11.12 -29.44 -15.74
CA ASP A 197 10.37 -28.24 -16.02
C ASP A 197 11.11 -27.05 -15.40
N SER A 198 11.31 -25.99 -16.19
CA SER A 198 11.99 -24.77 -15.79
C SER A 198 11.22 -23.95 -14.75
N GLU A 199 9.89 -24.16 -14.64
CA GLU A 199 9.04 -23.43 -13.68
C GLU A 199 9.04 -24.08 -12.29
N THR A 200 9.27 -25.39 -12.22
CA THR A 200 9.31 -26.14 -10.96
C THR A 200 10.63 -25.89 -10.21
N LYS A 201 10.57 -25.09 -9.14
CA LYS A 201 11.73 -24.80 -8.27
C LYS A 201 12.12 -25.98 -7.38
N PHE A 202 11.16 -26.82 -6.97
CA PHE A 202 11.41 -27.97 -6.09
C PHE A 202 10.44 -29.13 -6.37
N THR A 203 10.97 -30.24 -6.87
CA THR A 203 10.17 -31.38 -7.34
C THR A 203 9.76 -32.34 -6.21
N VAL A 204 8.70 -33.12 -6.44
CA VAL A 204 8.30 -34.24 -5.57
C VAL A 204 9.42 -35.30 -5.46
N ALA A 205 10.24 -35.48 -6.49
CA ALA A 205 11.38 -36.39 -6.45
C ALA A 205 12.44 -35.90 -5.45
N GLN A 206 12.74 -34.60 -5.43
CA GLN A 206 13.62 -33.98 -4.45
C GLN A 206 13.04 -34.10 -3.03
N ALA A 207 11.73 -33.88 -2.86
CA ALA A 207 11.05 -34.09 -1.59
C ALA A 207 11.21 -35.53 -1.06
N LYS A 208 11.05 -36.53 -1.95
CA LYS A 208 11.24 -37.95 -1.62
C LYS A 208 12.67 -38.29 -1.22
N GLN A 209 13.67 -37.62 -1.78
CA GLN A 209 15.08 -37.81 -1.40
C GLN A 209 15.44 -37.11 -0.08
N LEU A 210 14.76 -36.01 0.25
CA LEU A 210 15.03 -35.26 1.49
C LEU A 210 14.65 -36.02 2.77
N VAL A 211 13.59 -36.84 2.74
CA VAL A 211 13.15 -37.63 3.89
C VAL A 211 14.24 -38.61 4.37
N PRO A 212 14.76 -39.53 3.52
CA PRO A 212 15.83 -40.44 3.94
C PRO A 212 17.12 -39.69 4.27
N PHE A 213 17.45 -38.62 3.53
CA PHE A 213 18.59 -37.76 3.89
C PHE A 213 18.49 -37.25 5.33
N ARG A 214 17.31 -36.76 5.74
CA ARG A 214 17.14 -36.28 7.11
C ARG A 214 17.30 -37.42 8.11
N ASP A 215 16.66 -38.56 7.88
CA ASP A 215 16.69 -39.69 8.81
C ASP A 215 18.10 -40.26 8.98
N GLU A 216 18.90 -40.27 7.91
CA GLU A 216 20.29 -40.73 7.91
C GLU A 216 21.25 -39.74 8.59
N TYR A 217 21.13 -38.43 8.30
CA TYR A 217 22.15 -37.45 8.67
C TYR A 217 21.81 -36.60 9.90
N ARG A 218 20.57 -36.64 10.41
CA ARG A 218 20.16 -35.83 11.58
C ARG A 218 20.96 -36.12 12.84
N GLY A 219 21.44 -37.35 13.04
CA GLY A 219 22.30 -37.70 14.17
C GLY A 219 23.73 -37.16 14.07
N GLN A 220 24.17 -36.76 12.87
CA GLN A 220 25.54 -36.33 12.59
C GLN A 220 25.69 -34.80 12.62
N ASP A 221 24.78 -34.09 11.95
CA ASP A 221 24.71 -32.62 11.92
C ASP A 221 23.25 -32.16 11.94
N PRO A 222 22.59 -32.17 13.12
CA PRO A 222 21.17 -31.83 13.22
C PRO A 222 20.87 -30.40 12.79
N GLU A 223 21.81 -29.48 12.96
CA GLU A 223 21.60 -28.07 12.61
C GLU A 223 21.56 -27.87 11.10
N PHE A 224 22.59 -28.34 10.38
CA PHE A 224 22.63 -28.24 8.93
C PHE A 224 21.43 -28.96 8.31
N VAL A 225 21.16 -30.20 8.75
CA VAL A 225 20.07 -31.01 8.21
C VAL A 225 18.70 -30.34 8.41
N ASN A 226 18.45 -29.75 9.58
CA ASN A 226 17.20 -29.02 9.82
C ASN A 226 17.12 -27.74 8.95
N ARG A 227 18.19 -26.95 8.85
CA ARG A 227 18.20 -25.73 8.04
C ARG A 227 18.05 -26.02 6.55
N PHE A 228 18.74 -27.05 6.04
CA PHE A 228 18.60 -27.50 4.67
C PHE A 228 17.17 -27.97 4.39
N GLY A 229 16.60 -28.78 5.30
CA GLY A 229 15.20 -29.18 5.20
C GLY A 229 14.23 -28.00 5.19
N GLN A 230 14.44 -27.01 6.06
CA GLN A 230 13.63 -25.79 6.13
C GLN A 230 13.72 -24.96 4.83
N ALA A 231 14.92 -24.88 4.23
CA ALA A 231 15.09 -24.23 2.93
C ALA A 231 14.30 -24.96 1.82
N CYS A 232 14.33 -26.30 1.80
CA CYS A 232 13.55 -27.10 0.86
C CYS A 232 12.03 -26.89 1.01
N VAL A 233 11.50 -26.83 2.25
CA VAL A 233 10.07 -26.53 2.48
C VAL A 233 9.69 -25.18 1.90
N ARG A 234 10.50 -24.13 2.12
CA ARG A 234 10.25 -22.80 1.57
C ARG A 234 10.31 -22.77 0.05
N LEU A 235 11.26 -23.48 -0.55
CA LEU A 235 11.31 -23.62 -2.02
C LEU A 235 10.04 -24.29 -2.56
N ALA A 236 9.55 -25.33 -1.88
CA ALA A 236 8.28 -25.99 -2.22
C ALA A 236 7.06 -25.09 -2.01
N ALA A 237 7.10 -24.12 -1.08
CA ALA A 237 6.04 -23.14 -0.89
C ALA A 237 6.04 -22.02 -1.95
N CYS A 238 7.12 -21.84 -2.71
CA CYS A 238 7.23 -20.81 -3.75
C CYS A 238 6.74 -21.24 -5.14
N GLN A 239 5.95 -22.32 -5.22
CA GLN A 239 5.43 -22.91 -6.47
C GLN A 239 3.99 -23.39 -6.27
N GLU A 240 3.19 -23.45 -7.33
CA GLU A 240 1.76 -23.77 -7.24
C GLU A 240 1.48 -25.25 -6.92
N ASN A 241 2.44 -26.16 -7.14
CA ASN A 241 2.22 -27.58 -6.91
C ASN A 241 2.27 -27.94 -5.40
N PRO A 242 1.14 -28.37 -4.79
CA PRO A 242 1.05 -28.66 -3.37
C PRO A 242 1.75 -29.96 -2.96
N ASP A 243 1.96 -30.90 -3.89
CA ASP A 243 2.42 -32.26 -3.56
C ASP A 243 3.76 -32.26 -2.82
N ALA A 244 4.70 -31.42 -3.25
CA ALA A 244 6.02 -31.33 -2.63
C ALA A 244 5.92 -30.67 -1.24
N PHE A 245 5.11 -29.63 -1.11
CA PHE A 245 4.92 -28.91 0.15
C PHE A 245 4.21 -29.80 1.19
N ASP A 246 3.09 -30.42 0.83
CA ASP A 246 2.31 -31.32 1.68
C ASP A 246 3.10 -32.55 2.14
N MET A 247 4.01 -33.04 1.29
CA MET A 247 4.92 -34.13 1.66
C MET A 247 5.95 -33.69 2.70
N LEU A 248 6.50 -32.48 2.57
CA LEU A 248 7.62 -32.02 3.40
C LEU A 248 7.19 -31.47 4.76
N VAL A 249 6.09 -30.73 4.84
CA VAL A 249 5.57 -30.11 6.08
C VAL A 249 5.51 -31.09 7.26
N PRO A 250 4.91 -32.30 7.16
CA PRO A 250 4.84 -33.23 8.29
C PRO A 250 6.17 -33.91 8.63
N GLN A 251 7.15 -33.82 7.73
CA GLN A 251 8.42 -34.51 7.86
C GLN A 251 9.48 -33.57 8.47
N VAL A 252 9.61 -32.36 7.95
CA VAL A 252 10.68 -31.42 8.29
C VAL A 252 10.26 -30.57 9.50
N PRO A 253 11.05 -30.51 10.59
CA PRO A 253 10.73 -29.63 11.72
C PRO A 253 10.82 -28.16 11.30
N GLY A 254 9.77 -27.40 11.61
CA GLY A 254 9.72 -25.96 11.34
C GLY A 254 10.67 -25.15 12.22
N PRO A 255 10.84 -23.85 11.93
CA PRO A 255 11.63 -22.95 12.77
C PRO A 255 10.98 -22.76 14.15
N ALA A 256 11.73 -22.25 15.12
CA ALA A 256 11.26 -22.15 16.51
C ALA A 256 9.98 -21.33 16.73
N HIS A 257 9.69 -20.38 15.83
CA HIS A 257 8.48 -19.54 15.87
C HIS A 257 7.29 -20.14 15.08
N ASP A 258 7.52 -21.23 14.34
CA ASP A 258 6.53 -21.89 13.48
C ASP A 258 6.87 -23.40 13.36
N PRO A 259 6.86 -24.15 14.50
CA PRO A 259 7.40 -25.51 14.55
C PRO A 259 6.63 -26.51 13.67
N HIS A 260 5.36 -26.22 13.35
CA HIS A 260 4.52 -27.07 12.50
C HIS A 260 4.30 -26.51 11.09
N TRP A 261 4.99 -25.43 10.72
CA TRP A 261 4.82 -24.73 9.44
C TRP A 261 3.41 -24.14 9.22
N ASN A 262 2.66 -23.84 10.28
CA ASN A 262 1.31 -23.29 10.12
C ASN A 262 1.35 -21.87 9.54
N LEU A 263 2.35 -21.05 9.89
CA LEU A 263 2.52 -19.71 9.30
C LEU A 263 2.94 -19.79 7.84
N GLU A 264 3.86 -20.70 7.50
CA GLU A 264 4.26 -20.88 6.10
C GLU A 264 3.13 -21.50 5.26
N ASN A 265 2.37 -22.43 5.84
CA ASN A 265 1.16 -23.02 5.24
C ASN A 265 0.09 -21.95 4.99
N PHE A 266 -0.08 -21.02 5.93
CA PHE A 266 -0.95 -19.87 5.73
C PHE A 266 -0.52 -19.04 4.52
N LYS A 267 0.76 -18.65 4.44
CA LYS A 267 1.27 -17.90 3.27
C LYS A 267 1.13 -18.68 1.97
N TYR A 268 1.32 -19.99 2.03
CA TYR A 268 1.17 -20.86 0.88
C TYR A 268 -0.27 -20.88 0.37
N ALA A 269 -1.24 -21.04 1.28
CA ALA A 269 -2.67 -21.02 0.97
C ALA A 269 -3.09 -19.71 0.29
N LEU A 270 -2.53 -18.55 0.68
CA LEU A 270 -2.86 -17.27 0.05
C LEU A 270 -2.62 -17.21 -1.47
N ASN A 271 -1.81 -18.10 -2.04
CA ASN A 271 -1.56 -18.15 -3.48
C ASN A 271 -2.70 -18.79 -4.29
N PHE A 272 -3.68 -19.42 -3.65
CA PHE A 272 -4.75 -20.16 -4.32
C PHE A 272 -6.08 -19.43 -4.16
N SER A 273 -6.82 -19.18 -5.25
CA SER A 273 -8.11 -18.48 -5.23
C SER A 273 -9.21 -19.20 -4.44
N ASP A 274 -9.18 -20.54 -4.39
CA ASP A 274 -10.29 -21.34 -3.84
C ASP A 274 -9.96 -21.93 -2.45
N SER A 275 -9.11 -21.25 -1.68
CA SER A 275 -8.51 -21.80 -0.46
C SER A 275 -8.94 -21.10 0.83
N GLU A 276 -10.08 -20.41 0.83
CA GLU A 276 -10.59 -19.68 2.01
C GLU A 276 -10.60 -20.53 3.29
N GLU A 277 -11.17 -21.75 3.24
CA GLU A 277 -11.18 -22.68 4.38
C GLU A 277 -9.75 -23.04 4.84
N TRP A 278 -8.81 -23.17 3.91
CA TRP A 278 -7.42 -23.50 4.20
C TRP A 278 -6.67 -22.32 4.82
N VAL A 279 -6.86 -21.12 4.28
CA VAL A 279 -6.31 -19.87 4.85
C VAL A 279 -6.82 -19.68 6.28
N GLU A 280 -8.11 -19.92 6.54
CA GLU A 280 -8.70 -19.86 7.88
C GLU A 280 -8.08 -20.92 8.81
N GLU A 281 -8.07 -22.18 8.41
CA GLU A 281 -7.53 -23.30 9.22
C GLU A 281 -6.05 -23.09 9.55
N ALA A 282 -5.23 -22.72 8.57
CA ALA A 282 -3.79 -22.50 8.76
C ALA A 282 -3.50 -21.33 9.70
N ALA A 283 -4.24 -20.22 9.57
CA ALA A 283 -4.10 -19.09 10.47
C ALA A 283 -4.50 -19.46 11.90
N ASP A 284 -5.64 -20.13 12.07
CA ASP A 284 -6.13 -20.55 13.38
C ASP A 284 -5.21 -21.57 14.06
N ASP A 285 -4.66 -22.50 13.30
CA ASP A 285 -3.68 -23.46 13.79
C ASP A 285 -2.39 -22.77 14.24
N TYR A 286 -1.88 -21.80 13.47
CA TYR A 286 -0.73 -21.02 13.88
C TYR A 286 -0.99 -20.27 15.19
N LEU A 287 -2.10 -19.55 15.28
CA LEU A 287 -2.48 -18.76 16.46
C LEU A 287 -2.63 -19.64 17.71
N LYS A 288 -3.32 -20.78 17.59
CA LYS A 288 -3.64 -21.65 18.73
C LYS A 288 -2.45 -22.53 19.14
N GLN A 289 -1.73 -23.09 18.17
CA GLN A 289 -0.75 -24.15 18.43
C GLN A 289 0.69 -23.66 18.55
N ASP A 290 1.08 -22.69 17.71
CA ASP A 290 2.48 -22.32 17.51
C ASP A 290 2.82 -20.99 18.17
N LEU A 291 2.03 -19.95 17.92
CA LEU A 291 2.26 -18.62 18.46
C LEU A 291 2.17 -18.62 20.00
N THR A 292 1.26 -19.40 20.58
CA THR A 292 1.14 -19.57 22.05
C THR A 292 2.41 -20.14 22.66
N LYS A 293 3.07 -21.08 21.98
CA LYS A 293 4.30 -21.76 22.43
C LYS A 293 5.59 -21.04 22.03
N SER A 294 5.51 -20.04 21.16
CA SER A 294 6.65 -19.25 20.74
C SER A 294 7.33 -18.57 21.93
N SER A 295 8.65 -18.43 21.85
CA SER A 295 9.48 -17.71 22.83
C SER A 295 9.50 -16.20 22.61
N ALA A 296 8.80 -15.70 21.59
CA ALA A 296 8.70 -14.26 21.30
C ALA A 296 8.04 -13.48 22.46
N PRO A 297 8.42 -12.20 22.67
CA PRO A 297 7.73 -11.33 23.62
C PRO A 297 6.23 -11.21 23.32
N GLU A 298 5.40 -11.07 24.36
CA GLU A 298 3.94 -10.97 24.20
C GLU A 298 3.49 -9.84 23.24
N PRO A 299 4.07 -8.63 23.26
CA PRO A 299 3.72 -7.59 22.29
C PRO A 299 4.00 -8.02 20.83
N VAL A 300 5.07 -8.79 20.60
CA VAL A 300 5.42 -9.30 19.27
C VAL A 300 4.41 -10.39 18.86
N LYS A 301 4.00 -11.25 19.79
CA LYS A 301 2.95 -12.26 19.52
C LYS A 301 1.63 -11.58 19.13
N GLN A 302 1.20 -10.58 19.88
CA GLN A 302 0.00 -9.79 19.60
C GLN A 302 0.08 -9.11 18.23
N ALA A 303 1.21 -8.49 17.90
CA ALA A 303 1.43 -7.87 16.60
C ALA A 303 1.39 -8.90 15.45
N LEU A 304 2.01 -10.07 15.61
CA LEU A 304 1.96 -11.15 14.61
C LEU A 304 0.53 -11.68 14.43
N ALA A 305 -0.21 -11.87 15.52
CA ALA A 305 -1.60 -12.32 15.46
C ALA A 305 -2.50 -11.30 14.76
N SER A 306 -2.30 -10.02 15.04
CA SER A 306 -2.99 -8.91 14.38
C SER A 306 -2.68 -8.86 12.89
N LEU A 307 -1.39 -8.98 12.51
CA LEU A 307 -0.97 -9.01 11.12
C LEU A 307 -1.61 -10.18 10.36
N LEU A 308 -1.67 -11.37 10.97
CA LEU A 308 -2.28 -12.55 10.37
C LEU A 308 -3.78 -12.34 10.07
N ARG A 309 -4.54 -11.83 11.05
CA ARG A 309 -5.97 -11.51 10.86
C ARG A 309 -6.19 -10.43 9.81
N MET A 310 -5.33 -9.41 9.77
CA MET A 310 -5.38 -8.37 8.74
C MET A 310 -5.07 -8.93 7.34
N THR A 311 -4.10 -9.83 7.21
CA THR A 311 -3.79 -10.50 5.94
C THR A 311 -4.93 -11.40 5.48
N GLN A 312 -5.62 -12.09 6.39
CA GLN A 312 -6.86 -12.83 6.06
C GLN A 312 -7.95 -11.89 5.52
N ALA A 313 -8.16 -10.75 6.16
CA ALA A 313 -9.14 -9.76 5.70
C ALA A 313 -8.80 -9.25 4.29
N ARG A 314 -7.51 -8.98 4.02
CA ARG A 314 -7.04 -8.58 2.69
C ARG A 314 -7.29 -9.66 1.64
N TYR A 315 -6.98 -10.91 1.96
CA TYR A 315 -7.20 -12.03 1.05
C TYR A 315 -8.66 -12.16 0.62
N LEU A 316 -9.62 -11.96 1.53
CA LEU A 316 -11.05 -11.97 1.19
C LEU A 316 -11.43 -10.82 0.23
N VAL A 317 -10.85 -9.63 0.41
CA VAL A 317 -11.04 -8.51 -0.53
C VAL A 317 -10.47 -8.84 -1.91
N ASP A 318 -9.26 -9.39 -1.96
CA ASP A 318 -8.57 -9.72 -3.21
C ASP A 318 -9.31 -10.82 -4.00
N GLN A 319 -9.85 -11.84 -3.31
CA GLN A 319 -10.70 -12.87 -3.92
C GLN A 319 -11.96 -12.28 -4.56
N GLN A 320 -12.65 -11.39 -3.85
CA GLN A 320 -13.89 -10.78 -4.34
C GLN A 320 -13.63 -9.84 -5.52
N SER A 321 -12.50 -9.14 -5.51
CA SER A 321 -12.05 -8.30 -6.63
C SER A 321 -11.70 -9.13 -7.87
N SER A 322 -11.10 -10.32 -7.69
CA SER A 322 -10.72 -11.22 -8.79
C SER A 322 -11.92 -11.95 -9.40
N ALA A 323 -13.03 -12.06 -8.67
CA ALA A 323 -14.28 -12.67 -9.13
C ALA A 323 -15.15 -11.70 -9.96
N ILE A 324 -14.71 -10.45 -10.13
CA ILE A 324 -15.35 -9.50 -11.03
C ILE A 324 -15.08 -9.97 -12.46
N ASP A 325 -16.12 -10.51 -13.10
CA ASP A 325 -16.12 -10.86 -14.51
C ASP A 325 -15.56 -9.67 -15.32
N PRO A 326 -14.50 -9.86 -16.14
CA PRO A 326 -13.97 -8.80 -17.01
C PRO A 326 -15.04 -8.14 -17.89
N PHE A 327 -16.16 -8.84 -18.11
CA PHE A 327 -17.28 -8.35 -18.91
C PHE A 327 -18.36 -7.64 -18.09
N GLY A 328 -18.21 -7.46 -16.78
CA GLY A 328 -18.98 -6.49 -15.98
C GLY A 328 -20.49 -6.74 -15.85
N PHE A 329 -21.07 -7.77 -16.48
CA PHE A 329 -22.53 -7.86 -16.58
C PHE A 329 -23.18 -8.58 -15.40
N MET A 330 -22.53 -9.53 -14.70
CA MET A 330 -23.14 -10.23 -13.56
C MET A 330 -22.10 -10.84 -12.59
N SER A 331 -21.41 -10.04 -11.78
CA SER A 331 -20.72 -10.60 -10.60
C SER A 331 -21.72 -10.76 -9.46
N ALA A 332 -22.23 -11.98 -9.29
CA ALA A 332 -23.30 -12.31 -8.33
C ALA A 332 -22.80 -12.51 -6.87
N GLY A 333 -21.49 -12.35 -6.62
CA GLY A 333 -20.92 -12.47 -5.28
C GLY A 333 -20.74 -11.09 -4.64
N GLY A 334 -21.71 -10.63 -3.85
CA GLY A 334 -21.52 -9.44 -3.04
C GLY A 334 -20.33 -9.59 -2.09
N THR A 335 -19.51 -8.55 -1.95
CA THR A 335 -18.39 -8.49 -1.01
C THR A 335 -18.86 -8.86 0.40
N ASP A 336 -18.26 -9.88 1.03
CA ASP A 336 -18.57 -10.26 2.42
C ASP A 336 -17.93 -9.28 3.42
N TYR A 337 -18.44 -8.06 3.42
CA TYR A 337 -18.02 -6.98 4.29
C TYR A 337 -18.05 -7.36 5.78
N LYS A 338 -18.98 -8.25 6.19
CA LYS A 338 -19.11 -8.66 7.60
C LYS A 338 -17.93 -9.49 8.07
N SER A 339 -17.49 -10.45 7.25
CA SER A 339 -16.32 -11.27 7.58
C SER A 339 -15.03 -10.46 7.57
N ILE A 340 -14.86 -9.57 6.59
CA ILE A 340 -13.69 -8.68 6.49
C ILE A 340 -13.64 -7.74 7.71
N GLU A 341 -14.75 -7.07 8.03
CA GLU A 341 -14.86 -6.18 9.19
C GLU A 341 -14.58 -6.90 10.50
N LYS A 342 -15.12 -8.13 10.67
CA LYS A 342 -14.85 -8.96 11.85
C LYS A 342 -13.36 -9.26 12.00
N LEU A 343 -12.68 -9.66 10.92
CA LEU A 343 -11.25 -9.97 10.94
C LEU A 343 -10.41 -8.73 11.26
N LEU A 344 -10.74 -7.57 10.70
CA LEU A 344 -10.08 -6.30 11.02
C LEU A 344 -10.32 -5.88 12.48
N GLY A 345 -11.55 -6.04 12.98
CA GLY A 345 -11.88 -5.81 14.39
C GLY A 345 -11.10 -6.74 15.33
N GLU A 346 -10.96 -8.02 14.99
CA GLU A 346 -10.11 -8.96 15.72
C GLU A 346 -8.63 -8.54 15.69
N ALA A 347 -8.13 -8.13 14.52
CA ALA A 347 -6.76 -7.63 14.38
C ALA A 347 -6.48 -6.41 15.28
N ILE A 348 -7.39 -5.43 15.29
CA ILE A 348 -7.30 -4.23 16.15
C ILE A 348 -7.39 -4.61 17.63
N LYS A 349 -8.27 -5.54 17.99
CA LYS A 349 -8.42 -6.00 19.39
C LYS A 349 -7.15 -6.71 19.88
N LEU A 350 -6.51 -7.51 19.03
CA LEU A 350 -5.27 -8.22 19.35
C LEU A 350 -4.09 -7.26 19.54
N TYR A 351 -3.97 -6.25 18.67
CA TYR A 351 -2.91 -5.24 18.76
C TYR A 351 -3.46 -3.85 18.38
N PRO A 352 -3.93 -3.05 19.36
CA PRO A 352 -4.55 -1.75 19.10
C PRO A 352 -3.64 -0.74 18.39
N ALA A 353 -2.33 -0.93 18.48
CA ALA A 353 -1.31 -0.12 17.80
C ALA A 353 -1.06 -0.54 16.33
N ASN A 354 -1.86 -1.46 15.76
CA ASN A 354 -1.80 -1.78 14.33
C ASN A 354 -2.49 -0.68 13.50
N ARG A 355 -1.75 0.35 13.11
CA ARG A 355 -2.27 1.50 12.32
C ARG A 355 -2.94 1.06 11.02
N ILE A 356 -2.35 0.09 10.32
CA ILE A 356 -2.82 -0.39 9.01
C ILE A 356 -4.20 -1.05 9.14
N ALA A 357 -4.42 -1.86 10.19
CA ALA A 357 -5.72 -2.50 10.40
C ALA A 357 -6.86 -1.50 10.67
N HIS A 358 -6.58 -0.41 11.41
CA HIS A 358 -7.55 0.67 11.61
C HIS A 358 -7.88 1.40 10.31
N LEU A 359 -6.84 1.81 9.56
CA LEU A 359 -7.04 2.49 8.28
C LEU A 359 -7.84 1.61 7.31
N ARG A 360 -7.50 0.32 7.21
CA ARG A 360 -8.23 -0.59 6.33
C ARG A 360 -9.69 -0.81 6.76
N LEU A 361 -9.98 -0.80 8.06
CA LEU A 361 -11.36 -0.85 8.55
C LEU A 361 -12.14 0.41 8.19
N LEU A 362 -11.51 1.59 8.32
CA LEU A 362 -12.14 2.85 7.96
C LEU A 362 -12.38 2.96 6.45
N GLU A 363 -11.42 2.53 5.63
CA GLU A 363 -11.56 2.41 4.17
C GLU A 363 -12.73 1.48 3.82
N LEU A 364 -12.79 0.27 4.40
CA LEU A 364 -13.87 -0.68 4.13
C LEU A 364 -15.26 -0.13 4.48
N LEU A 365 -15.39 0.63 5.58
CA LEU A 365 -16.65 1.23 5.97
C LEU A 365 -17.01 2.42 5.07
N GLN A 366 -16.02 3.16 4.57
CA GLN A 366 -16.23 4.24 3.62
C GLN A 366 -16.64 3.70 2.25
N GLU A 367 -15.98 2.65 1.75
CA GLU A 367 -16.36 1.92 0.53
C GLU A 367 -17.83 1.45 0.60
N GLN A 368 -18.28 0.94 1.76
CA GLN A 368 -19.69 0.57 1.98
C GLN A 368 -20.66 1.77 1.97
N LEU A 369 -20.22 2.96 2.41
CA LEU A 369 -21.06 4.17 2.38
C LEU A 369 -21.18 4.74 0.97
N ASP A 370 -20.11 4.65 0.20
CA ASP A 370 -20.00 5.18 -1.16
C ASP A 370 -20.64 4.24 -2.20
N ASP A 371 -20.88 2.98 -1.84
CA ASP A 371 -21.62 2.04 -2.68
C ASP A 371 -23.05 2.55 -2.98
N TYR A 372 -23.33 2.73 -4.26
CA TYR A 372 -24.62 3.19 -4.78
C TYR A 372 -25.72 2.14 -4.58
N GLY A 373 -25.38 0.84 -4.51
CA GLY A 373 -26.34 -0.24 -4.30
C GLY A 373 -26.86 -0.34 -2.86
N THR A 374 -26.19 0.32 -1.91
CA THR A 374 -26.52 0.20 -0.49
C THR A 374 -27.71 1.10 -0.11
N SER A 375 -28.74 0.50 0.52
CA SER A 375 -29.95 1.24 0.95
C SER A 375 -29.65 2.32 2.00
N THR A 376 -30.46 3.40 2.03
CA THR A 376 -30.32 4.51 3.02
C THR A 376 -30.33 4.02 4.48
N ALA A 377 -31.16 3.01 4.80
CA ALA A 377 -31.21 2.42 6.13
C ALA A 377 -29.91 1.66 6.49
N GLU A 378 -29.28 1.01 5.51
CA GLU A 378 -28.00 0.34 5.68
C GLU A 378 -26.85 1.34 5.76
N LYS A 379 -26.83 2.39 4.92
CA LYS A 379 -25.88 3.52 5.04
C LYS A 379 -25.92 4.14 6.44
N LYS A 380 -27.11 4.32 7.02
CA LYS A 380 -27.25 4.79 8.41
C LYS A 380 -26.62 3.82 9.42
N LYS A 381 -26.80 2.50 9.26
CA LYS A 381 -26.16 1.48 10.13
C LYS A 381 -24.64 1.46 9.95
N ILE A 382 -24.12 1.61 8.73
CA ILE A 382 -22.68 1.71 8.46
C ILE A 382 -22.12 2.98 9.12
N GLY A 383 -22.79 4.13 8.97
CA GLY A 383 -22.39 5.39 9.61
C GLY A 383 -22.30 5.27 11.14
N GLN A 384 -23.22 4.54 11.77
CA GLN A 384 -23.16 4.24 13.21
C GLN A 384 -21.93 3.40 13.62
N ARG A 385 -21.34 2.63 12.70
CA ARG A 385 -20.12 1.84 12.93
C ARG A 385 -18.84 2.62 12.65
N VAL A 386 -18.87 3.61 11.75
CA VAL A 386 -17.71 4.50 11.47
C VAL A 386 -17.27 5.26 12.72
N VAL A 387 -18.21 5.76 13.52
CA VAL A 387 -17.93 6.55 14.72
C VAL A 387 -17.09 5.80 15.75
N PRO A 388 -17.48 4.61 16.25
CA PRO A 388 -16.66 3.85 17.20
C PRO A 388 -15.33 3.37 16.58
N ALA A 389 -15.28 3.08 15.28
CA ALA A 389 -14.04 2.73 14.59
C ALA A 389 -13.05 3.91 14.58
N LYS A 390 -13.50 5.12 14.20
CA LYS A 390 -12.67 6.34 14.26
C LYS A 390 -12.27 6.68 15.69
N ALA A 391 -13.18 6.54 16.66
CA ALA A 391 -12.85 6.76 18.07
C ALA A 391 -11.78 5.80 18.59
N ALA A 392 -11.84 4.51 18.20
CA ALA A 392 -10.79 3.55 18.50
C ALA A 392 -9.45 3.91 17.83
N PHE A 393 -9.49 4.41 16.59
CA PHE A 393 -8.32 4.87 15.86
C PHE A 393 -7.67 6.09 16.54
N VAL A 394 -8.42 7.14 16.85
CA VAL A 394 -7.91 8.34 17.54
C VAL A 394 -7.40 8.02 18.94
N LYS A 395 -8.03 7.08 19.64
CA LYS A 395 -7.53 6.60 20.94
C LYS A 395 -6.16 5.93 20.81
N ALA A 396 -5.94 5.14 19.76
CA ALA A 396 -4.67 4.47 19.51
C ALA A 396 -3.60 5.42 18.94
N PHE A 397 -4.02 6.39 18.12
CA PHE A 397 -3.17 7.36 17.45
C PHE A 397 -3.69 8.80 17.64
N PRO A 398 -3.49 9.38 18.83
CA PRO A 398 -3.89 10.76 19.13
C PRO A 398 -3.39 11.85 18.18
N SER A 399 -2.30 11.58 17.46
CA SER A 399 -1.68 12.52 16.52
C SER A 399 -2.38 12.55 15.15
N GLU A 400 -3.36 11.67 14.89
CA GLU A 400 -4.10 11.64 13.63
C GLU A 400 -5.12 12.78 13.60
N VAL A 401 -4.67 13.93 13.08
CA VAL A 401 -5.42 15.20 13.08
C VAL A 401 -6.75 15.05 12.36
N GLU A 402 -6.76 14.51 11.13
CA GLU A 402 -7.98 14.38 10.31
C GLU A 402 -9.07 13.54 10.99
N ALA A 403 -8.70 12.38 11.54
CA ALA A 403 -9.65 11.53 12.23
C ALA A 403 -10.19 12.20 13.51
N THR A 404 -9.37 12.98 14.19
CA THR A 404 -9.76 13.74 15.39
C THR A 404 -10.69 14.90 15.04
N LEU A 405 -10.36 15.69 14.00
CA LEU A 405 -11.21 16.77 13.50
C LEU A 405 -12.59 16.23 13.08
N TRP A 406 -12.62 15.12 12.36
CA TRP A 406 -13.86 14.47 11.96
C TRP A 406 -14.71 14.06 13.17
N LEU A 407 -14.11 13.47 14.20
CA LEU A 407 -14.85 13.07 15.42
C LEU A 407 -15.38 14.27 16.21
N ILE A 408 -14.58 15.34 16.29
CA ILE A 408 -15.01 16.59 16.92
C ILE A 408 -16.24 17.13 16.21
N ASP A 409 -16.22 17.18 14.89
CA ASP A 409 -17.34 17.67 14.08
C ASP A 409 -18.58 16.79 14.23
N HIS A 410 -18.39 15.46 14.19
CA HIS A 410 -19.48 14.52 14.47
C HIS A 410 -20.07 14.71 15.87
N TYR A 411 -19.23 14.92 16.90
CA TYR A 411 -19.72 15.18 18.25
C TYR A 411 -20.38 16.55 18.40
N PHE A 412 -20.02 17.54 17.58
CA PHE A 412 -20.76 18.80 17.51
C PHE A 412 -22.14 18.61 16.88
N ASP A 413 -22.24 17.85 15.80
CA ASP A 413 -23.52 17.62 15.13
C ASP A 413 -24.46 16.73 15.97
N GLU A 414 -23.90 15.85 16.81
CA GLU A 414 -24.64 15.01 17.78
C GLU A 414 -24.83 15.66 19.15
N ASP A 415 -24.53 16.95 19.31
CA ASP A 415 -24.73 17.69 20.56
C ASP A 415 -23.94 17.13 21.78
N LYS A 416 -22.86 16.37 21.53
CA LYS A 416 -21.96 15.73 22.52
C LYS A 416 -20.77 16.63 22.86
N LEU A 417 -21.04 17.87 23.25
CA LEU A 417 -20.01 18.90 23.48
C LEU A 417 -18.91 18.48 24.47
N SER A 418 -19.22 17.68 25.49
CA SER A 418 -18.23 17.22 26.47
C SER A 418 -17.19 16.25 25.90
N GLU A 419 -17.56 15.43 24.91
CA GLU A 419 -16.62 14.53 24.25
C GLU A 419 -15.77 15.31 23.23
N ALA A 420 -16.38 16.26 22.51
CA ALA A 420 -15.66 17.18 21.63
C ALA A 420 -14.63 18.01 22.40
N ASP A 421 -14.99 18.55 23.57
CA ASP A 421 -14.11 19.36 24.43
C ASP A 421 -12.84 18.58 24.84
N LYS A 422 -12.97 17.31 25.24
CA LYS A 422 -11.82 16.45 25.55
C LYS A 422 -10.88 16.32 24.37
N LEU A 423 -11.42 16.10 23.17
CA LEU A 423 -10.63 15.95 21.95
C LEU A 423 -9.99 17.29 21.52
N VAL A 424 -10.68 18.42 21.68
CA VAL A 424 -10.13 19.76 21.41
C VAL A 424 -8.97 20.07 22.36
N ILE A 425 -9.14 19.82 23.66
CA ILE A 425 -8.07 20.00 24.67
C ILE A 425 -6.89 19.10 24.32
N GLN A 426 -7.14 17.82 24.03
CA GLN A 426 -6.12 16.88 23.61
C GLN A 426 -5.38 17.37 22.35
N LEU A 427 -6.11 17.78 21.30
CA LEU A 427 -5.50 18.21 20.04
C LEU A 427 -4.70 19.52 20.19
N SER A 428 -5.21 20.45 20.99
CA SER A 428 -4.54 21.73 21.30
C SER A 428 -3.25 21.56 22.10
N SER A 429 -3.09 20.43 22.82
CA SER A 429 -1.84 20.11 23.53
C SER A 429 -0.68 19.75 22.59
N TYR A 430 -1.00 19.36 21.35
CA TYR A 430 0.01 19.07 20.32
C TYR A 430 0.40 20.36 19.57
N ARG A 431 1.68 20.49 19.25
CA ARG A 431 2.19 21.55 18.37
C ARG A 431 1.92 21.18 16.91
N LEU A 432 0.67 21.31 16.49
CA LEU A 432 0.26 21.02 15.11
C LEU A 432 0.50 22.23 14.22
N GLU A 433 0.90 21.98 12.98
CA GLU A 433 1.03 23.03 11.96
C GLU A 433 -0.31 23.37 11.32
N ASP A 434 -1.23 22.39 11.29
CA ASP A 434 -2.55 22.50 10.67
C ASP A 434 -3.36 23.68 11.25
N PRO A 435 -3.71 24.68 10.43
CA PRO A 435 -4.48 25.85 10.85
C PRO A 435 -5.93 25.52 11.25
N ARG A 436 -6.51 24.42 10.78
CA ARG A 436 -7.84 23.95 11.20
C ARG A 436 -7.80 23.48 12.65
N ALA A 437 -6.76 22.73 13.03
CA ALA A 437 -6.55 22.32 14.41
C ALA A 437 -6.36 23.53 15.35
N LYS A 438 -5.62 24.55 14.91
CA LYS A 438 -5.46 25.81 15.66
C LYS A 438 -6.76 26.62 15.80
N ALA A 439 -7.69 26.46 14.85
CA ALA A 439 -8.99 27.12 14.87
C ALA A 439 -10.03 26.41 15.75
N LEU A 440 -9.73 25.23 16.30
CA LEU A 440 -10.68 24.47 17.11
C LEU A 440 -11.22 25.19 18.35
N PRO A 441 -10.43 25.98 19.13
CA PRO A 441 -10.97 26.72 20.27
C PRO A 441 -12.09 27.70 19.87
N TRP A 442 -11.92 28.38 18.73
CA TRP A 442 -12.97 29.23 18.15
C TRP A 442 -14.19 28.42 17.74
N LYS A 443 -13.98 27.33 16.99
CA LYS A 443 -15.08 26.48 16.50
C LYS A 443 -15.88 25.88 17.65
N LEU A 444 -15.21 25.42 18.71
CA LEU A 444 -15.82 24.90 19.93
C LEU A 444 -16.68 25.96 20.63
N SER A 445 -16.15 27.17 20.79
CA SER A 445 -16.87 28.28 21.43
C SER A 445 -18.11 28.68 20.61
N LEU A 446 -17.97 28.74 19.29
CA LEU A 446 -19.08 29.03 18.38
C LEU A 446 -20.15 27.93 18.39
N ARG A 447 -19.77 26.65 18.33
CA ARG A 447 -20.71 25.53 18.44
C ARG A 447 -21.36 25.45 19.82
N ARG A 448 -20.66 25.83 20.89
CA ARG A 448 -21.25 25.97 22.24
C ARG A 448 -22.30 27.07 22.28
N ALA A 449 -22.07 28.19 21.60
CA ALA A 449 -23.04 29.26 21.45
C ALA A 449 -24.32 28.76 20.73
N MET A 450 -24.16 28.06 19.60
CA MET A 450 -25.25 27.45 18.83
C MET A 450 -26.02 26.39 19.65
N TYR A 451 -25.33 25.53 20.38
CA TYR A 451 -25.96 24.54 21.27
C TYR A 451 -26.79 25.21 22.38
N CYS A 452 -26.21 26.20 23.06
CA CYS A 452 -26.91 26.94 24.12
C CYS A 452 -28.11 27.69 23.57
N SER A 453 -28.07 28.15 22.30
CA SER A 453 -29.19 28.84 21.66
C SER A 453 -30.40 27.93 21.42
N GLY A 454 -30.18 26.63 21.25
CA GLY A 454 -31.25 25.63 21.16
C GLY A 454 -32.11 25.57 22.43
N ARG A 455 -31.54 25.88 23.60
CA ARG A 455 -32.19 25.68 24.91
C ARG A 455 -32.53 26.99 25.59
N LYS A 456 -33.82 27.22 25.83
CA LYS A 456 -34.31 28.44 26.50
C LYS A 456 -33.62 28.74 27.84
N THR A 457 -33.30 27.70 28.61
CA THR A 457 -32.63 27.84 29.93
C THR A 457 -31.16 28.25 29.84
N GLN A 458 -30.53 28.13 28.66
CA GLN A 458 -29.11 28.41 28.44
C GLN A 458 -28.87 29.65 27.57
N LEU A 459 -29.92 30.34 27.12
CA LEU A 459 -29.82 31.53 26.24
C LEU A 459 -28.93 32.64 26.82
N ALA A 460 -28.89 32.78 28.15
CA ALA A 460 -28.03 33.77 28.82
C ALA A 460 -26.52 33.50 28.65
N GLN A 461 -26.13 32.28 28.28
CA GLN A 461 -24.73 31.89 28.08
C GLN A 461 -24.22 32.16 26.66
N VAL A 462 -25.14 32.36 25.69
CA VAL A 462 -24.79 32.53 24.27
C VAL A 462 -23.92 33.76 24.02
N PRO A 463 -24.19 34.96 24.59
CA PRO A 463 -23.33 36.13 24.36
C PRO A 463 -21.87 35.90 24.78
N ALA A 464 -21.65 35.32 25.97
CA ALA A 464 -20.32 35.03 26.47
C ALA A 464 -19.56 34.04 25.57
N ALA A 465 -20.26 33.00 25.06
CA ALA A 465 -19.68 32.04 24.13
C ALA A 465 -19.34 32.67 22.77
N LEU A 466 -20.16 33.60 22.27
CA LEU A 466 -19.85 34.37 21.06
C LEU A 466 -18.66 35.30 21.25
N ASP A 467 -18.52 35.92 22.42
CA ASP A 467 -17.37 36.77 22.75
C ASP A 467 -16.07 35.94 22.88
N GLU A 468 -16.16 34.73 23.45
CA GLU A 468 -15.04 33.77 23.49
C GLU A 468 -14.63 33.31 22.08
N ALA A 469 -15.61 33.03 21.22
CA ALA A 469 -15.34 32.74 19.81
C ALA A 469 -14.66 33.95 19.13
N ALA A 470 -15.19 35.17 19.30
CA ALA A 470 -14.59 36.38 18.75
C ALA A 470 -13.13 36.58 19.18
N ALA A 471 -12.81 36.30 20.45
CA ALA A 471 -11.45 36.42 20.99
C ALA A 471 -10.46 35.39 20.41
N SER A 472 -10.96 34.25 19.92
CA SER A 472 -10.16 33.15 19.36
C SER A 472 -10.27 33.03 17.83
N TRP A 473 -10.88 34.02 17.17
CA TRP A 473 -11.19 33.97 15.74
C TRP A 473 -9.92 33.78 14.88
N PRO A 474 -9.89 32.80 13.97
CA PRO A 474 -8.71 32.56 13.15
C PRO A 474 -8.41 33.72 12.21
N ALA A 475 -7.15 34.16 12.13
CA ALA A 475 -6.75 35.29 11.29
C ALA A 475 -6.97 35.06 9.77
N TRP A 476 -7.11 33.81 9.34
CA TRP A 476 -7.36 33.42 7.96
C TRP A 476 -8.86 33.39 7.59
N LEU A 477 -9.75 33.56 8.57
CA LEU A 477 -11.21 33.49 8.40
C LEU A 477 -11.83 34.88 8.56
N ARG A 478 -12.77 35.23 7.68
CA ARG A 478 -13.49 36.51 7.76
C ARG A 478 -14.34 36.59 9.02
N GLN A 479 -14.41 37.76 9.65
CA GLN A 479 -15.22 38.01 10.86
C GLN A 479 -16.63 38.54 10.54
N ASP A 480 -16.93 38.75 9.26
CA ASP A 480 -18.14 39.42 8.76
C ASP A 480 -19.44 38.71 9.15
N TRP A 481 -19.39 37.41 9.46
CA TRP A 481 -20.56 36.63 9.86
C TRP A 481 -20.95 36.81 11.34
N LEU A 482 -20.02 37.22 12.21
CA LEU A 482 -20.27 37.35 13.65
C LEU A 482 -21.39 38.36 14.00
N PRO A 483 -21.47 39.55 13.37
CA PRO A 483 -22.60 40.47 13.57
C PRO A 483 -23.97 39.85 13.26
N PHE A 484 -24.08 39.05 12.19
CA PHE A 484 -25.33 38.37 11.83
C PHE A 484 -25.73 37.30 12.86
N LEU A 485 -24.76 36.59 13.45
CA LEU A 485 -25.00 35.66 14.55
C LEU A 485 -25.55 36.36 15.80
N ARG A 486 -25.06 37.56 16.11
CA ARG A 486 -25.57 38.39 17.21
C ARG A 486 -26.98 38.90 16.94
N ALA A 487 -27.27 39.35 15.72
CA ALA A 487 -28.63 39.69 15.31
C ALA A 487 -29.56 38.50 15.49
N ALA A 488 -29.20 37.33 14.93
CA ALA A 488 -29.97 36.10 15.04
C ALA A 488 -30.24 35.67 16.51
N LEU A 489 -29.32 35.92 17.43
CA LEU A 489 -29.53 35.70 18.86
C LEU A 489 -30.62 36.62 19.44
N ALA A 490 -30.65 37.90 19.07
CA ALA A 490 -31.72 38.81 19.51
C ALA A 490 -33.10 38.31 19.04
N LEU A 491 -33.19 37.85 17.79
CA LEU A 491 -34.41 37.23 17.27
C LEU A 491 -34.77 35.97 18.07
N ARG A 492 -33.78 35.12 18.37
CA ARG A 492 -33.96 33.90 19.17
C ARG A 492 -34.50 34.18 20.59
N GLN A 493 -34.12 35.31 21.17
CA GLN A 493 -34.58 35.81 22.47
C GLN A 493 -35.99 36.42 22.41
N GLY A 494 -36.54 36.63 21.22
CA GLY A 494 -37.86 37.24 20.99
C GLY A 494 -37.82 38.76 20.86
N ASP A 495 -36.63 39.37 20.79
CA ASP A 495 -36.47 40.81 20.59
C ASP A 495 -36.32 41.12 19.09
N ARG A 496 -37.46 41.31 18.42
CA ARG A 496 -37.48 41.58 16.98
C ARG A 496 -36.86 42.94 16.64
N THR A 497 -37.06 43.94 17.48
CA THR A 497 -36.53 45.29 17.26
C THR A 497 -35.01 45.28 17.32
N ALA A 498 -34.43 44.65 18.34
CA ALA A 498 -32.98 44.51 18.43
C ALA A 498 -32.40 43.67 17.27
N PHE A 499 -33.13 42.64 16.81
CA PHE A 499 -32.73 41.90 15.59
C PHE A 499 -32.65 42.83 14.37
N ASP A 500 -33.70 43.60 14.08
CA ASP A 500 -33.74 44.45 12.87
C ASP A 500 -32.65 45.55 12.94
N GLU A 501 -32.37 46.12 14.12
CA GLU A 501 -31.29 47.10 14.34
C GLU A 501 -29.89 46.49 14.15
N LEU A 502 -29.64 45.32 14.75
CA LEU A 502 -28.36 44.62 14.65
C LEU A 502 -28.11 44.08 13.25
N ASP A 503 -29.15 43.58 12.56
CA ASP A 503 -29.06 43.10 11.18
C ASP A 503 -28.74 44.25 10.22
N ALA A 504 -29.42 45.39 10.36
CA ALA A 504 -29.11 46.59 9.57
C ALA A 504 -27.68 47.08 9.82
N ALA A 505 -27.22 47.08 11.07
CA ALA A 505 -25.84 47.42 11.41
C ALA A 505 -24.82 46.42 10.83
N ALA A 506 -25.13 45.12 10.86
CA ALA A 506 -24.30 44.08 10.27
C ALA A 506 -24.15 44.25 8.76
N ARG A 507 -25.26 44.48 8.05
CA ARG A 507 -25.30 44.77 6.60
C ARG A 507 -24.45 45.98 6.25
N ALA A 508 -24.60 47.07 7.00
CA ALA A 508 -23.83 48.29 6.79
C ALA A 508 -22.33 48.09 7.04
N ALA A 509 -21.96 47.34 8.08
CA ALA A 509 -20.56 47.08 8.43
C ALA A 509 -19.85 46.20 7.40
N CYS A 510 -20.53 45.19 6.86
CA CYS A 510 -19.93 44.25 5.92
C CYS A 510 -19.92 44.75 4.48
N SER A 511 -20.62 45.85 4.18
CA SER A 511 -20.87 46.32 2.80
C SER A 511 -21.38 45.19 1.90
N ALA A 512 -22.13 44.25 2.47
CA ALA A 512 -22.58 43.04 1.79
C ALA A 512 -23.67 43.37 0.78
N THR A 513 -23.61 42.73 -0.39
CA THR A 513 -24.70 42.75 -1.37
C THR A 513 -25.98 42.20 -0.75
N PRO A 514 -27.18 42.60 -1.24
CA PRO A 514 -28.45 42.12 -0.68
C PRO A 514 -28.53 40.58 -0.64
N LEU A 515 -28.10 39.91 -1.71
CA LEU A 515 -28.04 38.46 -1.77
C LEU A 515 -27.14 37.87 -0.68
N LEU A 516 -25.90 38.35 -0.57
CA LEU A 516 -24.94 37.86 0.43
C LEU A 516 -25.48 38.06 1.85
N ALA A 517 -25.97 39.26 2.16
CA ALA A 517 -26.51 39.61 3.46
C ALA A 517 -27.70 38.74 3.84
N ASP A 518 -28.63 38.50 2.93
CA ASP A 518 -29.82 37.66 3.18
C ASP A 518 -29.42 36.20 3.42
N CYS A 519 -28.45 35.68 2.66
CA CYS A 519 -27.88 34.35 2.88
C CYS A 519 -27.14 34.23 4.22
N MET A 520 -26.32 35.22 4.61
CA MET A 520 -25.64 35.28 5.90
C MET A 520 -26.62 35.32 7.06
N THR A 521 -27.68 36.14 6.92
CA THR A 521 -28.77 36.26 7.90
C THR A 521 -29.51 34.93 8.05
N PHE A 522 -29.90 34.31 6.93
CA PHE A 522 -30.59 33.02 6.95
C PHE A 522 -29.75 31.94 7.62
N ALA A 523 -28.47 31.82 7.24
CA ALA A 523 -27.53 30.88 7.85
C ALA A 523 -27.38 31.14 9.36
N ALA A 524 -27.25 32.40 9.78
CA ALA A 524 -27.12 32.78 11.19
C ALA A 524 -28.39 32.46 12.01
N VAL A 525 -29.57 32.82 11.50
CA VAL A 525 -30.88 32.54 12.11
C VAL A 525 -31.09 31.04 12.31
N GLN A 526 -30.70 30.23 11.31
CA GLN A 526 -30.80 28.79 11.40
C GLN A 526 -29.82 28.18 12.41
N GLN A 527 -28.55 28.59 12.37
CA GLN A 527 -27.54 28.10 13.31
C GLN A 527 -27.82 28.52 14.76
N MET A 528 -28.50 29.66 14.96
CA MET A 528 -28.97 30.10 16.26
C MET A 528 -30.28 29.43 16.71
N ASN A 529 -30.74 28.39 16.02
CA ASN A 529 -31.92 27.59 16.38
C ASN A 529 -33.17 28.45 16.57
N VAL A 530 -33.35 29.49 15.74
CA VAL A 530 -34.58 30.29 15.71
C VAL A 530 -35.75 29.38 15.29
N PRO A 531 -36.92 29.44 15.95
CA PRO A 531 -38.04 28.55 15.65
C PRO A 531 -38.48 28.58 14.18
N SER A 532 -38.89 27.43 13.65
CA SER A 532 -39.26 27.26 12.22
C SER A 532 -40.24 28.32 11.70
N ALA A 533 -41.25 28.69 12.51
CA ALA A 533 -42.23 29.74 12.15
C ALA A 533 -41.57 31.10 11.85
N GLN A 534 -40.49 31.44 12.54
CA GLN A 534 -39.74 32.68 12.34
C GLN A 534 -38.63 32.53 11.29
N LEU A 535 -38.20 31.30 10.98
CA LEU A 535 -37.22 31.01 9.93
C LEU A 535 -37.81 31.13 8.52
N LYS A 536 -39.10 30.78 8.36
CA LYS A 536 -39.79 30.73 7.06
C LYS A 536 -39.66 32.00 6.20
N PRO A 537 -39.82 33.24 6.74
CA PRO A 537 -39.65 34.46 5.93
C PRO A 537 -38.24 34.62 5.34
N PHE A 538 -37.21 34.28 6.11
CA PHE A 538 -35.82 34.35 5.64
C PHE A 538 -35.53 33.29 4.56
N ARG A 539 -36.08 32.09 4.73
CA ARG A 539 -36.01 31.03 3.71
C ARG A 539 -36.63 31.49 2.39
N GLN A 540 -37.81 32.11 2.45
CA GLN A 540 -38.51 32.61 1.26
C GLN A 540 -37.71 33.69 0.52
N ILE A 541 -37.03 34.59 1.24
CA ILE A 541 -36.17 35.61 0.63
C ILE A 541 -34.99 34.96 -0.10
N VAL A 542 -34.32 33.98 0.53
CA VAL A 542 -33.22 33.25 -0.12
C VAL A 542 -33.72 32.44 -1.33
N GLU A 543 -34.89 31.82 -1.25
CA GLU A 543 -35.52 31.12 -2.37
C GLU A 543 -35.86 32.06 -3.55
N GLN A 544 -36.30 33.29 -3.26
CA GLN A 544 -36.52 34.32 -4.28
C GLN A 544 -35.22 34.72 -4.97
N HIS A 545 -34.14 34.90 -4.20
CA HIS A 545 -32.82 35.17 -4.77
C HIS A 545 -32.32 34.02 -5.64
N ILE A 546 -32.50 32.78 -5.19
CA ILE A 546 -32.13 31.58 -5.97
C ILE A 546 -32.93 31.51 -7.27
N ALA A 547 -34.24 31.79 -7.23
CA ALA A 547 -35.07 31.85 -8.44
C ALA A 547 -34.67 32.99 -9.39
N ALA A 548 -34.01 34.03 -8.87
CA ALA A 548 -33.50 35.17 -9.65
C ALA A 548 -31.99 35.07 -9.94
N ALA A 549 -31.34 33.95 -9.65
CA ALA A 549 -29.88 33.81 -9.72
C ALA A 549 -29.33 34.06 -11.14
N ASP A 550 -30.09 33.69 -12.18
CA ASP A 550 -29.70 33.94 -13.59
C ASP A 550 -29.58 35.43 -13.94
N LYS A 551 -30.25 36.30 -13.18
CA LYS A 551 -30.27 37.76 -13.37
C LYS A 551 -29.37 38.50 -12.38
N THR A 552 -28.82 37.79 -11.41
CA THR A 552 -27.96 38.37 -10.36
C THR A 552 -26.60 38.73 -10.96
N PRO A 553 -25.93 39.84 -10.63
CA PRO A 553 -24.57 40.10 -11.10
C PRO A 553 -23.59 38.97 -10.70
N LEU A 554 -22.63 38.63 -11.57
CA LEU A 554 -21.66 37.56 -11.28
C LEU A 554 -20.84 37.86 -10.02
N GLU A 555 -20.56 39.13 -9.76
CA GLU A 555 -19.84 39.58 -8.57
C GLU A 555 -20.55 39.19 -7.27
N GLU A 556 -21.89 39.32 -7.21
CA GLU A 556 -22.66 38.91 -6.02
C GLU A 556 -22.67 37.38 -5.85
N LEU A 557 -22.66 36.63 -6.96
CA LEU A 557 -22.54 35.17 -6.93
C LEU A 557 -21.15 34.72 -6.45
N PHE A 558 -20.09 35.45 -6.82
CA PHE A 558 -18.74 35.20 -6.30
C PHE A 558 -18.62 35.52 -4.81
N GLU A 559 -19.18 36.64 -4.37
CA GLU A 559 -19.26 36.99 -2.94
C GLU A 559 -19.96 35.89 -2.12
N LEU A 560 -21.07 35.37 -2.63
CA LEU A 560 -21.79 34.26 -1.99
C LEU A 560 -20.98 32.96 -2.00
N GLY A 561 -20.33 32.63 -3.12
CA GLY A 561 -19.45 31.47 -3.23
C GLY A 561 -18.28 31.52 -2.26
N ASP A 562 -17.66 32.69 -2.06
CA ASP A 562 -16.59 32.92 -1.08
C ASP A 562 -17.08 32.74 0.36
N PHE A 563 -18.27 33.25 0.70
CA PHE A 563 -18.87 33.00 2.02
C PHE A 563 -19.16 31.51 2.26
N TRP A 564 -19.65 30.80 1.25
CA TRP A 564 -19.88 29.36 1.35
C TRP A 564 -18.61 28.53 1.37
N TRP A 565 -17.53 29.03 0.77
CA TRP A 565 -16.20 28.47 0.97
C TRP A 565 -15.79 28.55 2.44
N ASP A 566 -15.97 29.71 3.08
CA ASP A 566 -15.71 29.91 4.51
C ASP A 566 -16.50 28.95 5.40
N LEU A 567 -17.80 28.77 5.14
CA LEU A 567 -18.62 27.79 5.87
C LEU A 567 -18.18 26.35 5.62
N SER A 568 -17.74 26.04 4.40
CA SER A 568 -17.29 24.69 4.04
C SER A 568 -15.98 24.33 4.70
N ARG A 569 -14.96 25.19 4.61
CA ARG A 569 -13.63 24.93 5.21
C ARG A 569 -13.66 24.91 6.75
N THR A 570 -14.69 25.48 7.35
CA THR A 570 -14.90 25.46 8.81
C THR A 570 -15.86 24.37 9.28
N GLY A 571 -16.55 23.67 8.37
CA GLY A 571 -17.55 22.65 8.74
C GLY A 571 -18.75 23.25 9.48
N LEU A 572 -19.20 24.44 9.08
CA LEU A 572 -20.33 25.19 9.67
C LEU A 572 -21.50 25.38 8.69
N ARG A 573 -21.65 24.45 7.75
CA ARG A 573 -22.76 24.44 6.79
C ARG A 573 -24.11 24.39 7.53
N HIS A 574 -25.07 25.20 7.09
CA HIS A 574 -26.41 25.27 7.67
C HIS A 574 -27.37 24.25 7.02
N LYS A 575 -28.51 23.94 7.66
CA LYS A 575 -29.46 22.95 7.12
C LYS A 575 -30.12 23.50 5.84
N GLY A 576 -30.09 22.75 4.74
CA GLY A 576 -30.57 23.22 3.44
C GLY A 576 -29.50 23.95 2.60
N TYR A 577 -28.29 24.13 3.13
CA TYR A 577 -27.13 24.59 2.35
C TYR A 577 -26.99 23.83 1.02
N ARG A 578 -27.13 22.50 1.04
CA ARG A 578 -26.95 21.65 -0.16
C ARG A 578 -27.86 22.06 -1.33
N LEU A 579 -29.15 22.30 -1.06
CA LEU A 579 -30.12 22.67 -2.09
C LEU A 579 -29.80 24.07 -2.67
N GLN A 580 -29.48 25.03 -1.79
CA GLN A 580 -29.17 26.40 -2.17
C GLN A 580 -27.85 26.47 -2.95
N ALA A 581 -26.81 25.84 -2.42
CA ALA A 581 -25.49 25.71 -3.02
C ALA A 581 -25.58 25.07 -4.40
N SER A 582 -26.34 23.97 -4.55
CA SER A 582 -26.49 23.27 -5.83
C SER A 582 -27.07 24.17 -6.92
N LYS A 583 -28.14 24.93 -6.62
CA LYS A 583 -28.80 25.79 -7.62
C LYS A 583 -27.89 26.95 -8.01
N ILE A 584 -27.34 27.68 -7.04
CA ILE A 584 -26.44 28.80 -7.30
C ILE A 584 -25.16 28.35 -8.01
N GLY A 585 -24.57 27.21 -7.62
CA GLY A 585 -23.36 26.69 -8.26
C GLY A 585 -23.58 26.29 -9.71
N LYS A 586 -24.74 25.69 -10.04
CA LYS A 586 -25.14 25.40 -11.43
C LYS A 586 -25.31 26.68 -12.26
N VAL A 587 -25.98 27.71 -11.71
CA VAL A 587 -26.16 29.00 -12.40
C VAL A 587 -24.82 29.69 -12.64
N LEU A 588 -23.98 29.79 -11.61
CA LEU A 588 -22.65 30.38 -11.70
C LEU A 588 -21.80 29.66 -12.77
N LEU A 589 -21.79 28.33 -12.74
CA LEU A 589 -21.04 27.55 -13.71
C LEU A 589 -21.58 27.70 -15.14
N SER A 590 -22.90 27.68 -15.32
CA SER A 590 -23.55 27.83 -16.63
C SER A 590 -23.18 29.17 -17.27
N ARG A 591 -23.25 30.25 -16.51
CA ARG A 591 -22.94 31.61 -16.99
C ARG A 591 -21.46 31.78 -17.35
N LEU A 592 -20.56 31.22 -16.54
CA LEU A 592 -19.13 31.24 -16.84
C LEU A 592 -18.80 30.38 -18.08
N LYS A 593 -19.46 29.22 -18.26
CA LYS A 593 -19.34 28.41 -19.48
C LYS A 593 -19.83 29.16 -20.73
N ASN A 594 -20.87 29.98 -20.59
CA ASN A 594 -21.40 30.80 -21.68
C ASN A 594 -20.56 32.05 -22.00
N GLY A 595 -19.39 32.20 -21.38
CA GLY A 595 -18.45 33.27 -21.68
C GLY A 595 -18.90 34.64 -21.20
N GLU A 596 -19.78 34.70 -20.19
CA GLU A 596 -20.16 35.97 -19.59
C GLU A 596 -18.92 36.66 -19.00
N ALA A 597 -18.70 37.91 -19.39
CA ALA A 597 -17.55 38.67 -18.94
C ALA A 597 -17.66 38.95 -17.43
N PHE A 598 -16.57 38.75 -16.72
CA PHE A 598 -16.47 39.03 -15.28
C PHE A 598 -15.16 39.73 -14.95
N GLN A 599 -15.12 40.36 -13.78
CA GLN A 599 -13.89 40.89 -13.21
C GLN A 599 -13.38 39.95 -12.13
N VAL A 600 -12.07 39.69 -12.12
CA VAL A 600 -11.42 38.93 -11.04
C VAL A 600 -11.43 39.80 -9.77
N THR A 601 -12.39 39.52 -8.89
CA THR A 601 -12.51 40.19 -7.58
C THR A 601 -11.74 39.42 -6.50
N SER A 602 -11.65 39.98 -5.29
CA SER A 602 -11.11 39.26 -4.12
C SER A 602 -11.91 38.01 -3.74
N HIS A 603 -13.16 37.88 -4.20
CA HIS A 603 -14.06 36.76 -3.91
C HIS A 603 -14.00 35.64 -4.96
N PHE A 604 -13.42 35.93 -6.12
CA PHE A 604 -13.33 34.99 -7.23
C PHE A 604 -12.64 33.68 -6.84
N GLU A 605 -11.47 33.76 -6.18
CA GLU A 605 -10.72 32.58 -5.77
C GLU A 605 -11.51 31.70 -4.80
N GLY A 606 -12.15 32.29 -3.79
CA GLY A 606 -12.97 31.58 -2.82
C GLY A 606 -14.16 30.87 -3.46
N ALA A 607 -14.86 31.55 -4.37
CA ALA A 607 -15.94 30.97 -5.14
C ALA A 607 -15.48 29.81 -6.03
N CYS A 608 -14.34 29.93 -6.71
CA CYS A 608 -13.76 28.85 -7.50
C CYS A 608 -13.30 27.67 -6.64
N CYS A 609 -12.69 27.90 -5.48
CA CYS A 609 -12.37 26.84 -4.52
C CYS A 609 -13.64 26.13 -4.02
N TRP A 610 -14.70 26.89 -3.75
CA TRP A 610 -16.00 26.33 -3.40
C TRP A 610 -16.59 25.46 -4.51
N LEU A 611 -16.54 25.92 -5.77
CA LEU A 611 -17.00 25.14 -6.93
C LEU A 611 -16.22 23.83 -7.10
N ALA A 612 -14.90 23.89 -6.92
CA ALA A 612 -14.01 22.73 -6.97
C ALA A 612 -14.38 21.67 -5.93
N GLU A 613 -14.55 22.12 -4.69
CA GLU A 613 -14.80 21.27 -3.52
C GLU A 613 -16.13 20.52 -3.59
N HIS A 614 -17.14 21.10 -4.25
CA HIS A 614 -18.50 20.57 -4.34
C HIS A 614 -18.78 19.86 -5.67
N SER A 615 -17.73 19.49 -6.41
CA SER A 615 -17.86 18.70 -7.63
C SER A 615 -18.70 19.35 -8.74
N PHE A 616 -18.87 20.68 -8.74
CA PHE A 616 -19.64 21.32 -9.80
C PHE A 616 -19.00 21.14 -11.18
N TRP A 617 -17.69 20.87 -11.23
CA TRP A 617 -16.94 20.59 -12.46
C TRP A 617 -16.89 19.10 -12.84
N TYR A 618 -17.63 18.26 -12.12
CA TYR A 618 -17.66 16.82 -12.33
C TYR A 618 -18.90 16.43 -13.13
N SER A 619 -18.70 15.76 -14.27
CA SER A 619 -19.74 14.93 -14.91
C SER A 619 -19.60 13.49 -14.43
N ARG A 620 -20.60 12.61 -14.63
CA ARG A 620 -20.60 11.21 -14.12
C ARG A 620 -19.29 10.44 -14.36
N PHE A 621 -18.50 10.80 -15.38
CA PHE A 621 -17.26 10.09 -15.74
C PHE A 621 -16.02 10.98 -15.88
N GLU A 622 -16.14 12.30 -15.78
CA GLU A 622 -15.04 13.20 -16.10
C GLU A 622 -15.05 14.48 -15.26
N PHE A 623 -13.92 14.75 -14.60
CA PHE A 623 -13.60 16.10 -14.16
C PHE A 623 -13.05 16.89 -15.35
N LYS A 624 -13.81 17.87 -15.82
CA LYS A 624 -13.37 18.84 -16.82
C LYS A 624 -13.35 20.22 -16.17
N ALA A 625 -12.16 20.68 -15.77
CA ALA A 625 -11.99 22.08 -15.41
C ALA A 625 -12.48 22.93 -16.60
N PRO A 626 -13.30 23.96 -16.37
CA PRO A 626 -13.83 24.74 -17.47
C PRO A 626 -12.70 25.40 -18.28
N GLU A 627 -12.82 25.42 -19.61
CA GLU A 627 -11.76 25.95 -20.50
C GLU A 627 -11.45 27.42 -20.22
N TRP A 628 -12.47 28.21 -19.83
CA TRP A 628 -12.30 29.61 -19.43
C TRP A 628 -11.41 29.78 -18.19
N LEU A 629 -11.27 28.75 -17.35
CA LEU A 629 -10.47 28.81 -16.12
C LEU A 629 -9.00 28.50 -16.40
N ALA A 630 -8.69 27.77 -17.47
CA ALA A 630 -7.33 27.34 -17.79
C ALA A 630 -6.29 28.50 -17.84
N PRO A 631 -6.58 29.67 -18.46
CA PRO A 631 -5.66 30.81 -18.46
C PRO A 631 -5.36 31.36 -17.06
N HIS A 632 -6.28 31.17 -16.11
CA HIS A 632 -6.20 31.74 -14.76
C HIS A 632 -5.47 30.83 -13.76
N LEU A 633 -5.28 29.54 -14.06
CA LEU A 633 -4.70 28.59 -13.09
C LEU A 633 -3.26 28.92 -12.68
N ALA A 634 -2.48 29.48 -13.60
CA ALA A 634 -1.11 29.90 -13.32
C ALA A 634 -1.04 31.15 -12.42
N GLU A 635 -2.05 32.01 -12.48
CA GLU A 635 -2.14 33.26 -11.70
C GLU A 635 -2.80 33.03 -10.33
N HIS A 636 -3.62 31.98 -10.21
CA HIS A 636 -4.45 31.68 -9.05
C HIS A 636 -4.14 30.29 -8.46
N PRO A 637 -3.00 30.12 -7.75
CA PRO A 637 -2.54 28.82 -7.25
C PRO A 637 -3.51 28.16 -6.25
N ARG A 638 -4.35 28.94 -5.57
CA ARG A 638 -5.40 28.41 -4.67
C ARG A 638 -6.49 27.66 -5.43
N ILE A 639 -6.89 28.17 -6.59
CA ILE A 639 -7.86 27.51 -7.47
C ILE A 639 -7.24 26.24 -8.04
N ALA A 640 -5.99 26.33 -8.51
CA ALA A 640 -5.22 25.19 -8.99
C ALA A 640 -5.14 24.06 -7.95
N ALA A 641 -4.85 24.40 -6.69
CA ALA A 641 -4.84 23.43 -5.60
C ALA A 641 -6.24 22.83 -5.33
N GLY A 642 -7.30 23.64 -5.37
CA GLY A 642 -8.69 23.15 -5.28
C GLY A 642 -9.02 22.13 -6.38
N ILE A 643 -8.60 22.40 -7.63
CA ILE A 643 -8.75 21.48 -8.76
C ILE A 643 -8.00 20.17 -8.52
N VAL A 644 -6.72 20.24 -8.18
CA VAL A 644 -5.90 19.03 -7.96
C VAL A 644 -6.45 18.22 -6.78
N SER A 645 -6.89 18.88 -5.71
CA SER A 645 -7.54 18.21 -4.56
C SER A 645 -8.85 17.53 -4.96
N ALA A 646 -9.67 18.16 -5.81
CA ALA A 646 -10.87 17.53 -6.35
C ALA A 646 -10.52 16.29 -7.19
N VAL A 647 -9.54 16.39 -8.11
CA VAL A 647 -9.07 15.26 -8.93
C VAL A 647 -8.60 14.08 -8.06
N LEU A 648 -7.84 14.36 -6.99
CA LEU A 648 -7.40 13.36 -6.02
C LEU A 648 -8.58 12.67 -5.31
N ARG A 649 -9.59 13.45 -4.90
CA ARG A 649 -10.73 12.95 -4.12
C ARG A 649 -11.66 12.06 -4.93
N PHE A 650 -11.95 12.43 -6.18
CA PHE A 650 -12.89 11.67 -7.02
C PHE A 650 -12.29 10.40 -7.60
N GLY A 651 -11.06 10.04 -7.21
CA GLY A 651 -10.40 8.79 -7.62
C GLY A 651 -10.27 8.66 -9.13
N LEU A 652 -10.32 9.79 -9.85
CA LEU A 652 -10.23 9.79 -11.30
C LEU A 652 -8.90 9.19 -11.72
N VAL A 653 -8.97 8.48 -12.84
CA VAL A 653 -7.88 7.68 -13.39
C VAL A 653 -6.56 8.45 -13.27
N ILE A 654 -5.57 7.82 -12.63
CA ILE A 654 -4.35 8.49 -12.17
C ILE A 654 -3.52 9.09 -13.33
N TRP A 655 -3.67 8.61 -14.57
CA TRP A 655 -3.08 9.23 -15.78
C TRP A 655 -3.38 10.74 -15.90
N ARG A 656 -4.53 11.22 -15.40
CA ARG A 656 -4.85 12.65 -15.46
C ARG A 656 -3.98 13.49 -14.52
N LEU A 657 -3.54 12.95 -13.39
CA LEU A 657 -2.62 13.67 -12.50
C LEU A 657 -1.28 13.98 -13.20
N ALA A 658 -0.86 13.15 -14.17
CA ALA A 658 0.34 13.43 -14.97
C ALA A 658 0.19 14.72 -15.79
N ASN A 659 -1.01 14.99 -16.32
CA ASN A 659 -1.32 16.24 -17.03
C ASN A 659 -1.24 17.49 -16.13
N PHE A 660 -1.30 17.31 -14.81
CA PHE A 660 -1.20 18.39 -13.82
C PHE A 660 0.21 18.54 -13.22
N GLN A 661 1.23 17.83 -13.70
CA GLN A 661 2.57 17.87 -13.09
C GLN A 661 3.17 19.29 -13.02
N SER A 662 3.07 20.05 -14.10
CA SER A 662 3.52 21.45 -14.12
C SER A 662 2.74 22.33 -13.13
N LEU A 663 1.44 22.07 -12.98
CA LEU A 663 0.58 22.78 -12.03
C LEU A 663 0.93 22.43 -10.58
N ILE A 664 1.23 21.16 -10.29
CA ILE A 664 1.67 20.69 -8.97
C ILE A 664 2.96 21.39 -8.54
N GLU A 665 3.90 21.60 -9.46
CA GLU A 665 5.14 22.35 -9.18
C GLU A 665 4.88 23.83 -8.89
N GLN A 666 3.96 24.45 -9.63
CA GLN A 666 3.53 25.83 -9.38
C GLN A 666 2.86 25.97 -8.01
N ILE A 667 1.97 25.02 -7.65
CA ILE A 667 1.32 24.98 -6.33
C ILE A 667 2.37 24.83 -5.22
N ASP A 668 3.40 23.99 -5.39
CA ASP A 668 4.48 23.82 -4.40
C ASP A 668 5.28 25.11 -4.19
N LEU A 669 5.56 25.87 -5.26
CA LEU A 669 6.22 27.16 -5.15
C LEU A 669 5.32 28.20 -4.48
N ALA A 670 4.05 28.25 -4.86
CA ALA A 670 3.07 29.16 -4.29
C ALA A 670 2.82 28.88 -2.80
N ALA A 671 2.75 27.61 -2.39
CA ALA A 671 2.61 27.21 -1.00
C ALA A 671 3.71 27.82 -0.12
N LYS A 672 4.96 27.86 -0.61
CA LYS A 672 6.10 28.44 0.14
C LYS A 672 6.00 29.96 0.31
N GLN A 673 5.26 30.64 -0.56
CA GLN A 673 5.10 32.11 -0.57
C GLN A 673 3.77 32.58 0.04
N GLU A 674 2.78 31.68 0.14
CA GLU A 674 1.44 31.98 0.61
C GLU A 674 1.46 32.50 2.06
N ARG A 675 0.80 33.64 2.29
CA ARG A 675 0.76 34.30 3.60
C ARG A 675 -0.35 33.73 4.47
N ASP A 676 -1.47 33.35 3.86
CA ASP A 676 -2.57 32.73 4.57
C ASP A 676 -2.17 31.32 5.04
N PRO A 677 -2.14 31.05 6.37
CA PRO A 677 -1.73 29.75 6.88
C PRO A 677 -2.63 28.61 6.40
N TYR A 678 -3.94 28.84 6.20
CA TYR A 678 -4.88 27.84 5.67
C TYR A 678 -4.47 27.41 4.26
N TYR A 679 -4.39 28.36 3.33
CA TYR A 679 -4.04 28.04 1.95
C TYR A 679 -2.62 27.48 1.82
N ARG A 680 -1.66 27.97 2.63
CA ARG A 680 -0.30 27.40 2.69
C ARG A 680 -0.34 25.92 3.03
N HIS A 681 -1.07 25.55 4.09
CA HIS A 681 -1.18 24.17 4.55
C HIS A 681 -1.92 23.29 3.54
N THR A 682 -3.06 23.75 3.02
CA THR A 682 -3.86 23.00 2.05
C THR A 682 -3.07 22.74 0.76
N MET A 683 -2.42 23.77 0.20
CA MET A 683 -1.60 23.61 -1.00
C MET A 683 -0.44 22.63 -0.78
N ALA A 684 0.27 22.73 0.33
CA ALA A 684 1.37 21.80 0.65
C ALA A 684 0.88 20.35 0.79
N THR A 685 -0.29 20.15 1.41
CA THR A 685 -0.92 18.84 1.58
C THR A 685 -1.34 18.25 0.23
N THR A 686 -2.04 19.04 -0.60
CA THR A 686 -2.45 18.63 -1.96
C THR A 686 -1.25 18.25 -2.83
N VAL A 687 -0.15 19.00 -2.77
CA VAL A 687 1.09 18.66 -3.50
C VAL A 687 1.67 17.33 -3.02
N SER A 688 1.72 17.10 -1.71
CA SER A 688 2.23 15.86 -1.14
C SER A 688 1.39 14.65 -1.57
N GLU A 689 0.07 14.77 -1.50
CA GLU A 689 -0.88 13.73 -1.92
C GLU A 689 -0.79 13.47 -3.43
N ALA A 690 -0.71 14.52 -4.25
CA ALA A 690 -0.57 14.38 -5.70
C ALA A 690 0.73 13.65 -6.10
N ARG A 691 1.86 14.00 -5.47
CA ARG A 691 3.14 13.33 -5.70
C ARG A 691 3.11 11.86 -5.25
N GLN A 692 2.49 11.56 -4.12
CA GLN A 692 2.34 10.18 -3.65
C GLN A 692 1.49 9.35 -4.62
N SER A 693 0.34 9.87 -5.06
CA SER A 693 -0.52 9.21 -6.03
C SER A 693 0.17 8.96 -7.37
N LEU A 694 0.97 9.90 -7.87
CA LEU A 694 1.79 9.73 -9.07
C LEU A 694 2.85 8.62 -8.89
N ALA A 695 3.56 8.62 -7.75
CA ALA A 695 4.56 7.60 -7.45
C ALA A 695 3.94 6.20 -7.33
N ASP A 696 2.77 6.08 -6.69
CA ASP A 696 2.04 4.82 -6.57
C ASP A 696 1.57 4.30 -7.94
N PHE A 697 1.18 5.20 -8.84
CA PHE A 697 0.84 4.84 -10.21
C PHE A 697 2.03 4.38 -11.03
N GLU A 698 3.16 5.09 -10.99
CA GLU A 698 4.41 4.64 -11.63
C GLU A 698 4.85 3.26 -11.11
N ALA A 699 4.72 3.02 -9.80
CA ALA A 699 5.04 1.72 -9.21
C ALA A 699 4.11 0.62 -9.73
N ARG A 700 2.80 0.89 -9.88
CA ARG A 700 1.83 -0.04 -10.46
C ARG A 700 2.12 -0.32 -11.94
N GLN A 701 2.47 0.70 -12.72
CA GLN A 701 2.84 0.52 -14.13
C GLN A 701 4.08 -0.38 -14.28
N ARG A 702 5.09 -0.24 -13.41
CA ARG A 702 6.28 -1.10 -13.43
C ARG A 702 5.99 -2.57 -13.08
N LEU A 703 4.92 -2.83 -12.34
CA LEU A 703 4.55 -4.17 -11.88
C LEU A 703 3.55 -4.89 -12.79
N SER A 704 2.87 -4.17 -13.70
CA SER A 704 1.90 -4.76 -14.63
C SER A 704 2.48 -4.87 -16.03
N PRO A 705 2.81 -6.09 -16.53
CA PRO A 705 3.26 -6.31 -17.91
C PRO A 705 2.21 -5.88 -18.95
N PHE A 706 0.94 -5.81 -18.54
CA PHE A 706 -0.20 -5.45 -19.39
C PHE A 706 -0.51 -3.95 -19.40
N ALA A 707 0.01 -3.15 -18.46
CA ALA A 707 -0.22 -1.71 -18.48
C ALA A 707 0.44 -1.04 -19.71
N ALA A 708 1.52 -1.61 -20.23
CA ALA A 708 2.15 -1.18 -21.49
C ALA A 708 1.32 -1.52 -22.75
N LEU A 709 0.32 -2.39 -22.65
CA LEU A 709 -0.59 -2.74 -23.76
C LEU A 709 -1.83 -1.85 -23.81
N GLY A 710 -2.22 -1.20 -22.71
CA GLY A 710 -3.38 -0.29 -22.67
C GLY A 710 -3.17 1.02 -23.45
N ASP A 711 -1.92 1.43 -23.64
CA ASP A 711 -1.56 2.60 -24.45
C ASP A 711 -1.60 2.30 -25.97
N MET A 712 -1.82 1.03 -26.37
CA MET A 712 -2.04 0.63 -27.77
C MET A 712 -3.54 0.58 -28.16
N PHE A 713 -4.46 0.92 -27.25
CA PHE A 713 -5.91 0.94 -27.50
C PHE A 713 -6.56 2.29 -27.23
N VAL A 714 -5.78 3.35 -27.06
CA VAL A 714 -6.30 4.70 -27.31
C VAL A 714 -6.43 4.79 -28.82
N ASP A 715 -7.67 4.95 -29.31
CA ASP A 715 -8.00 5.08 -30.73
C ASP A 715 -7.15 6.20 -31.37
N ASP A 716 -5.99 5.85 -31.91
CA ASP A 716 -5.30 6.59 -32.97
C ASP A 716 -6.09 6.37 -34.29
N ASP A 717 -7.38 6.72 -34.27
CA ASP A 717 -8.18 6.88 -35.49
C ASP A 717 -7.76 8.15 -36.28
N ASP A 718 -6.70 8.85 -35.82
CA ASP A 718 -6.07 10.00 -36.48
C ASP A 718 -4.63 9.70 -36.99
N ASP A 719 -4.21 8.43 -37.05
CA ASP A 719 -3.08 8.05 -37.91
C ASP A 719 -3.54 8.14 -39.38
N TYR A 720 -3.48 9.37 -39.89
CA TYR A 720 -3.37 9.63 -41.32
C TYR A 720 -2.30 8.70 -41.89
N ASP A 721 -2.73 7.66 -42.60
CA ASP A 721 -1.91 6.98 -43.60
C ASP A 721 -1.19 8.07 -44.40
N GLU A 722 0.13 8.21 -44.23
CA GLU A 722 0.94 9.00 -45.15
C GLU A 722 0.55 8.53 -46.56
N PRO A 723 -0.01 9.41 -47.42
CA PRO A 723 -0.70 8.95 -48.62
C PRO A 723 0.30 8.27 -49.54
N CYS A 724 0.19 6.93 -49.62
CA CYS A 724 1.05 6.05 -50.39
C CYS A 724 1.45 6.68 -51.73
N ASP A 725 2.74 6.99 -51.91
CA ASP A 725 3.28 7.61 -53.13
C ASP A 725 3.70 6.56 -54.18
N CYS A 726 3.10 5.38 -54.16
CA CYS A 726 3.38 4.37 -55.19
C CYS A 726 2.82 4.83 -56.57
N PRO A 727 3.37 4.32 -57.69
CA PRO A 727 2.90 4.67 -59.03
C PRO A 727 1.39 4.43 -59.25
N SER A 728 0.79 3.45 -58.57
CA SER A 728 -0.64 3.16 -58.67
C SER A 728 -1.49 4.26 -58.03
N CYS A 729 -1.19 4.65 -56.80
CA CYS A 729 -1.92 5.69 -56.07
C CYS A 729 -1.74 7.08 -56.69
N ARG A 730 -0.58 7.35 -57.33
CA ARG A 730 -0.40 8.56 -58.17
C ARG A 730 -1.26 8.55 -59.42
N ALA A 731 -1.36 7.40 -60.10
CA ALA A 731 -2.22 7.26 -61.27
C ALA A 731 -3.70 7.38 -60.92
N GLU A 732 -4.10 6.96 -59.72
CA GLU A 732 -5.47 7.05 -59.23
C GLU A 732 -5.85 8.48 -58.85
N ARG A 733 -4.99 9.20 -58.10
CA ARG A 733 -5.16 10.64 -57.84
C ARG A 733 -5.23 11.47 -59.13
N ALA A 734 -4.39 11.17 -60.12
CA ALA A 734 -4.44 11.85 -61.41
C ALA A 734 -5.76 11.58 -62.19
N ARG A 735 -6.40 10.42 -61.97
CA ARG A 735 -7.72 10.11 -62.56
C ARG A 735 -8.83 10.86 -61.85
N GLU A 736 -8.76 11.00 -60.53
CA GLU A 736 -9.74 11.74 -59.72
C GLU A 736 -9.67 13.25 -59.99
N GLU A 737 -8.46 13.80 -60.13
CA GLU A 737 -8.25 15.20 -60.56
C GLU A 737 -8.77 15.43 -61.99
N ALA A 738 -8.57 14.48 -62.91
CA ALA A 738 -9.12 14.57 -64.26
C ALA A 738 -10.66 14.45 -64.29
N ALA A 739 -11.26 13.70 -63.36
CA ALA A 739 -12.71 13.55 -63.26
C ALA A 739 -13.39 14.77 -62.65
N SER A 740 -12.74 15.44 -61.69
CA SER A 740 -13.27 16.62 -61.00
C SER A 740 -13.18 17.92 -61.83
N GLY A 741 -12.32 17.98 -62.86
CA GLY A 741 -12.12 19.17 -63.69
C GLY A 741 -13.18 19.44 -64.78
N SER A 742 -14.21 18.59 -64.94
CA SER A 742 -15.11 18.63 -66.11
C SER A 742 -16.50 19.28 -65.87
N SER A 743 -16.87 19.62 -64.64
CA SER A 743 -18.20 20.23 -64.37
C SER A 743 -18.12 21.74 -64.07
N GLY A 744 -17.80 22.52 -65.10
CA GLY A 744 -17.95 23.98 -65.08
C GLY A 744 -19.19 24.41 -65.87
N GLY A 745 -20.28 24.76 -65.17
CA GLY A 745 -21.53 25.20 -65.78
C GLY A 745 -22.35 26.09 -64.85
N SER A 746 -22.29 27.39 -65.12
CA SER A 746 -23.09 28.55 -64.68
C SER A 746 -24.40 28.31 -63.90
N GLY A 747 -24.60 29.09 -62.82
CA GLY A 747 -25.94 29.33 -62.26
C GLY A 747 -25.93 30.36 -61.12
N SER A 748 -26.55 31.52 -61.34
CA SER A 748 -26.65 32.62 -60.39
C SER A 748 -27.72 32.38 -59.31
N ARG A 749 -27.63 33.18 -58.24
CA ARG A 749 -28.68 33.65 -57.31
C ARG A 749 -28.95 32.87 -55.99
N SER A 750 -28.80 33.67 -54.93
CA SER A 750 -29.74 33.88 -53.82
C SER A 750 -29.75 32.89 -52.65
N SER A 751 -29.15 33.37 -51.55
CA SER A 751 -29.63 33.30 -50.17
C SER A 751 -30.79 32.34 -49.86
N ARG A 752 -30.49 31.27 -49.11
CA ARG A 752 -31.37 30.80 -48.04
C ARG A 752 -30.61 29.91 -47.05
N SER A 753 -30.79 30.25 -45.78
CA SER A 753 -30.39 29.50 -44.59
C SER A 753 -30.97 28.09 -44.59
N LEU A 754 -30.15 27.11 -44.24
CA LEU A 754 -30.56 25.83 -43.70
C LEU A 754 -29.49 25.42 -42.68
N PHE A 755 -29.67 25.87 -41.44
CA PHE A 755 -29.17 25.20 -40.26
C PHE A 755 -30.12 24.03 -40.03
N THR A 756 -29.62 22.81 -40.20
CA THR A 756 -30.31 21.58 -39.79
C THR A 756 -30.20 21.47 -38.28
N SER A 757 -31.37 21.37 -37.65
CA SER A 757 -31.58 21.06 -36.24
C SER A 757 -30.88 19.75 -35.88
N PHE A 758 -30.02 19.82 -34.88
CA PHE A 758 -29.75 18.70 -34.00
C PHE A 758 -30.72 18.92 -32.84
N ASP A 759 -31.80 18.13 -32.84
CA ASP A 759 -32.70 18.02 -31.70
C ASP A 759 -31.91 17.24 -30.64
N ASP A 760 -31.41 17.96 -29.64
CA ASP A 760 -31.02 17.37 -28.37
C ASP A 760 -32.34 16.99 -27.67
N ASP A 761 -32.62 15.69 -27.65
CA ASP A 761 -33.63 15.12 -26.76
C ASP A 761 -33.13 15.34 -25.31
N ASP A 762 -33.65 16.41 -24.70
CA ASP A 762 -33.62 16.61 -23.26
C ASP A 762 -34.39 15.45 -22.60
N ASP A 763 -33.65 14.45 -22.12
CA ASP A 763 -34.12 13.50 -21.11
C ASP A 763 -34.37 14.28 -19.80
N ASP A 764 -35.55 14.92 -19.74
CA ASP A 764 -36.21 15.33 -18.51
C ASP A 764 -36.56 14.06 -17.72
N ASP A 765 -35.58 13.52 -16.99
CA ASP A 765 -35.83 12.59 -15.89
C ASP A 765 -36.57 13.37 -14.79
N ASP A 766 -37.87 13.12 -14.70
CA ASP A 766 -38.77 13.53 -13.61
C ASP A 766 -38.21 13.08 -12.24
N ASP A 767 -37.42 13.95 -11.59
CA ASP A 767 -37.07 13.91 -10.15
C ASP A 767 -38.28 14.37 -9.28
N ASP A 768 -39.47 13.85 -9.56
CA ASP A 768 -40.67 14.02 -8.74
C ASP A 768 -40.81 12.77 -7.83
N ASP A 769 -40.22 12.81 -6.62
CA ASP A 769 -40.70 12.11 -5.40
C ASP A 769 -39.68 12.16 -4.23
N ASP A 770 -39.11 13.34 -3.92
CA ASP A 770 -38.43 13.58 -2.63
C ASP A 770 -39.24 14.58 -1.78
N ASP A 771 -40.50 14.22 -1.50
CA ASP A 771 -41.18 14.70 -0.30
C ASP A 771 -40.53 14.04 0.93
N GLU A 772 -39.35 14.54 1.31
CA GLU A 772 -38.82 14.32 2.66
C GLU A 772 -39.85 14.92 3.64
N ASP A 773 -40.66 14.05 4.24
CA ASP A 773 -41.46 14.36 5.42
C ASP A 773 -40.54 15.00 6.47
N TRP A 774 -40.69 16.31 6.63
CA TRP A 774 -40.06 17.08 7.70
C TRP A 774 -40.73 16.70 9.02
N ASP A 775 -40.37 15.55 9.57
CA ASP A 775 -40.78 15.15 10.91
C ASP A 775 -40.29 16.19 11.93
N ASP A 776 -41.26 16.86 12.56
CA ASP A 776 -41.08 17.80 13.66
C ASP A 776 -40.35 17.11 14.84
N GLY A 777 -39.05 17.39 14.97
CA GLY A 777 -38.19 17.03 16.10
C GLY A 777 -37.72 18.24 16.89
#